data_AF-A0A7X6YAS8-F1
#
_entry.id   AF-A0A7X6YAS8-F1
#
_cell.length_a   1.000
_cell.length_b   1.000
_cell.length_c   1.000
_cell.angle_alpha   90.00
_cell.angle_beta   90.00
_cell.angle_gamma   90.00
#
_symmetry.space_group_name_H-M   'P 1'
#
loop_
_entity.id
_entity.type
_entity.pdbx_description
1 polymer ?
#
loop_
_entity_poly.entity_id
_entity_poly.type
_entity_poly.pdbx_seq_one_letter_code
_entity_poly.pdbx_strand_id
1 'polypeptide(L)'
;NAGTAHVSNRHITVGKKFFLWGNFPEARVWDTVLTDTDGPYLELMVGCWSDNQPDYSWIDPYETRRVKQYWFPVKGIGGVKHVTIDGAVNVERQAKKDEVLLGFHSTRVLKGCTVELIENGKPVFTEKKIAIDPNTPWCKTVKVSANVKDQALAGRLLDRDGKVILAYTPVPDDPHNPLPPRVENPKVPTDYMSAEELYLTGLRLDQFHNGLIDPVPYYEHALKLDPSYSAANVALGIRLAKSGDYAKAEKCLRTAVARVTRNYTRAKDAEPEYMLALVLQEQARLAADPVEAAAKLKEAEDLFWRVTWRATLARPAYVELARLACLKGDWEEALARAVDALDRDAKSAKLHVLKAYILRKLGHQKPAADSLRAAEACDALDSWGVAEQAFLKNGGKNAVVNAGRNRGLKAQQLLETVCDYWGVGAWDEVAELSRQADAIAAVEKPYATEGEILLKDTVAACGSYKCPLFAYFAGYAAAMKGDADGARKLYSAAAAQSTDYCFPNRHEEYAVLKHAATLSPDFANTWYYLGNVEWNWDLKEEALASWKQAVALNPKHALALRNIGFGLAHPGTTFTNTGVPSGVPSREAYDYYTRALAADPGNFRALEEMDKLAEKLGVGTGERLVAMKTYRTTAEKYDACILRMAYLFNEAGNYDESLKILTSRRFHVWEGGEGLLAPFVDALLLR
;
A
#
# COMPACT_ATOMS: atom_id res chain seq x y z
N ASN A 1 14.20 -33.16 1.38
CA ASN A 1 14.33 -32.08 0.38
C ASN A 1 12.97 -31.74 -0.19
N ALA A 2 12.40 -30.63 0.27
CA ALA A 2 11.28 -29.95 -0.34
C ALA A 2 11.70 -28.50 -0.61
N GLY A 3 11.13 -27.88 -1.64
CA GLY A 3 11.34 -26.48 -2.00
C GLY A 3 10.15 -25.99 -2.81
N THR A 4 10.23 -24.75 -3.28
CA THR A 4 9.15 -24.13 -4.07
C THR A 4 9.66 -23.79 -5.45
N ALA A 5 8.88 -24.14 -6.48
CA ALA A 5 9.16 -23.73 -7.85
C ALA A 5 8.20 -22.62 -8.28
N HIS A 6 8.75 -21.67 -9.03
CA HIS A 6 8.02 -20.54 -9.58
C HIS A 6 8.18 -20.47 -11.10
N VAL A 7 7.05 -20.46 -11.81
CA VAL A 7 6.99 -20.35 -13.27
C VAL A 7 6.19 -19.11 -13.64
N SER A 8 6.78 -18.25 -14.46
CA SER A 8 6.12 -17.08 -15.06
C SER A 8 6.83 -16.68 -16.35
N ASN A 9 6.24 -15.77 -17.11
CA ASN A 9 6.86 -15.19 -18.29
C ASN A 9 8.07 -14.34 -17.85
N ARG A 10 9.29 -14.77 -18.20
CA ARG A 10 10.54 -14.09 -17.85
C ARG A 10 10.69 -12.67 -18.41
N HIS A 11 9.87 -12.28 -19.39
CA HIS A 11 9.86 -10.92 -19.94
C HIS A 11 8.96 -9.96 -19.14
N ILE A 12 8.11 -10.50 -18.27
CA ILE A 12 7.23 -9.73 -17.38
C ILE A 12 7.74 -9.82 -15.95
N THR A 13 8.07 -11.03 -15.52
CA THR A 13 8.53 -11.33 -14.17
C THR A 13 10.04 -11.53 -14.20
N VAL A 14 10.75 -10.40 -14.30
CA VAL A 14 12.20 -10.33 -14.53
C VAL A 14 12.96 -10.43 -13.22
N GLY A 15 12.64 -9.56 -12.25
CA GLY A 15 13.31 -9.49 -10.95
C GLY A 15 12.99 -10.66 -10.02
N LYS A 16 14.04 -11.33 -9.54
CA LYS A 16 13.97 -12.32 -8.47
C LYS A 16 15.07 -12.06 -7.46
N LYS A 17 14.73 -12.12 -6.18
CA LYS A 17 15.68 -11.93 -5.08
C LYS A 17 15.47 -13.04 -4.06
N PHE A 18 16.59 -13.55 -3.55
CA PHE A 18 16.62 -14.38 -2.36
C PHE A 18 17.23 -13.56 -1.24
N PHE A 19 16.53 -13.49 -0.11
CA PHE A 19 17.05 -12.85 1.09
C PHE A 19 17.20 -13.88 2.20
N LEU A 20 18.36 -13.85 2.83
CA LEU A 20 18.68 -14.59 4.04
C LEU A 20 19.45 -13.66 4.97
N TRP A 21 19.31 -13.86 6.27
CA TRP A 21 19.98 -13.05 7.29
C TRP A 21 21.50 -13.26 7.35
N GLY A 22 22.03 -14.26 6.62
CA GLY A 22 23.43 -14.64 6.58
C GLY A 22 23.69 -15.99 7.23
N ASN A 23 24.95 -16.41 7.27
CA ASN A 23 25.38 -17.67 7.88
C ASN A 23 26.36 -17.42 9.04
N PHE A 24 26.01 -16.49 9.93
CA PHE A 24 26.74 -16.16 11.16
C PHE A 24 25.83 -16.38 12.38
N PRO A 25 26.37 -16.58 13.60
CA PRO A 25 25.59 -16.99 14.77
C PRO A 25 24.36 -16.12 15.07
N GLU A 26 24.49 -14.80 14.97
CA GLU A 26 23.41 -13.83 15.21
C GLU A 26 22.30 -13.96 14.16
N ALA A 27 22.64 -14.24 12.90
CA ALA A 27 21.66 -14.47 11.85
C ALA A 27 20.84 -15.75 12.08
N ARG A 28 21.45 -16.80 12.66
CA ARG A 28 20.77 -18.08 12.94
C ARG A 28 19.69 -17.97 14.02
N VAL A 29 19.67 -16.89 14.80
CA VAL A 29 18.55 -16.60 15.70
C VAL A 29 17.25 -16.51 14.90
N TRP A 30 17.29 -15.94 13.69
CA TRP A 30 16.12 -15.83 12.82
C TRP A 30 15.60 -17.18 12.32
N ASP A 31 16.43 -18.21 12.25
CA ASP A 31 15.96 -19.57 11.95
C ASP A 31 15.02 -20.06 13.05
N THR A 32 15.33 -19.74 14.32
CA THR A 32 14.49 -20.11 15.46
C THR A 32 13.22 -19.24 15.55
N VAL A 33 13.27 -18.02 15.02
CA VAL A 33 12.14 -17.07 15.04
C VAL A 33 11.18 -17.31 13.88
N LEU A 34 11.70 -17.65 12.70
CA LEU A 34 10.95 -17.69 11.44
C LEU A 34 10.72 -19.10 10.90
N THR A 35 11.35 -20.13 11.46
CA THR A 35 11.12 -21.53 11.08
C THR A 35 10.86 -22.41 12.30
N ASP A 36 10.11 -23.49 12.10
CA ASP A 36 9.85 -24.47 13.18
C ASP A 36 11.06 -25.40 13.34
N THR A 37 11.27 -26.31 12.38
CA THR A 37 12.36 -27.29 12.38
C THR A 37 13.07 -27.45 11.03
N ASP A 38 12.69 -26.64 10.03
CA ASP A 38 13.08 -26.84 8.63
C ASP A 38 14.44 -26.20 8.26
N GLY A 39 15.12 -25.58 9.23
CA GLY A 39 16.46 -25.02 9.07
C GLY A 39 16.47 -23.55 8.65
N PRO A 40 17.44 -23.12 7.84
CA PRO A 40 17.61 -21.71 7.50
C PRO A 40 16.40 -21.08 6.82
N TYR A 41 15.99 -19.90 7.31
CA TYR A 41 14.96 -19.09 6.65
C TYR A 41 15.46 -18.57 5.29
N LEU A 42 14.57 -18.60 4.30
CA LEU A 42 14.81 -18.02 2.98
C LEU A 42 13.56 -17.28 2.50
N GLU A 43 13.71 -16.00 2.24
CA GLU A 43 12.65 -15.21 1.63
C GLU A 43 12.75 -15.28 0.10
N LEU A 44 11.66 -15.71 -0.54
CA LEU A 44 11.52 -15.77 -1.99
C LEU A 44 10.77 -14.53 -2.47
N MET A 45 11.46 -13.57 -3.08
CA MET A 45 10.85 -12.35 -3.63
C MET A 45 10.82 -12.38 -5.16
N VAL A 46 9.68 -12.02 -5.74
CA VAL A 46 9.45 -11.99 -7.18
C VAL A 46 8.69 -10.72 -7.56
N GLY A 47 9.25 -9.94 -8.50
CA GLY A 47 8.66 -8.70 -9.01
C GLY A 47 8.16 -8.83 -10.45
N CYS A 48 7.14 -8.06 -10.82
CA CYS A 48 6.59 -8.00 -12.18
C CYS A 48 6.73 -6.58 -12.74
N TRP A 49 7.10 -6.45 -14.02
CA TRP A 49 7.46 -5.19 -14.69
C TRP A 49 8.50 -4.38 -13.93
N SER A 50 9.51 -5.11 -13.44
CA SER A 50 10.54 -4.65 -12.53
C SER A 50 11.76 -5.55 -12.66
N ASP A 51 12.96 -4.96 -12.72
CA ASP A 51 14.21 -5.69 -12.85
C ASP A 51 14.74 -6.24 -11.50
N ASN A 52 14.29 -5.66 -10.38
CA ASN A 52 14.59 -6.01 -9.00
C ASN A 52 13.60 -5.35 -8.03
N GLN A 53 13.59 -5.71 -6.74
CA GLN A 53 12.64 -5.25 -5.72
C GLN A 53 12.27 -3.73 -5.76
N PRO A 54 13.18 -2.77 -6.04
CA PRO A 54 12.84 -1.34 -5.96
C PRO A 54 12.59 -0.64 -7.30
N ASP A 55 12.79 -1.29 -8.45
CA ASP A 55 12.58 -0.63 -9.76
C ASP A 55 11.12 -0.76 -10.19
N TYR A 56 10.28 0.16 -9.71
CA TYR A 56 8.85 0.16 -9.98
C TYR A 56 8.51 0.97 -11.23
N SER A 57 7.78 0.37 -12.14
CA SER A 57 7.08 1.11 -13.19
C SER A 57 5.75 1.65 -12.64
N TRP A 58 5.48 2.94 -12.86
CA TRP A 58 4.20 3.57 -12.51
C TRP A 58 3.02 2.87 -13.18
N ILE A 59 1.86 2.86 -12.54
CA ILE A 59 0.60 2.43 -13.14
C ILE A 59 -0.15 3.70 -13.55
N ASP A 60 -0.44 3.84 -14.85
CA ASP A 60 -1.15 5.01 -15.37
C ASP A 60 -2.61 5.04 -14.87
N PRO A 61 -3.27 6.22 -14.82
CA PRO A 61 -4.67 6.31 -14.45
C PRO A 61 -5.56 5.36 -15.27
N TYR A 62 -6.35 4.55 -14.56
CA TYR A 62 -7.20 3.49 -15.11
C TYR A 62 -6.45 2.35 -15.85
N GLU A 63 -5.12 2.30 -15.86
CA GLU A 63 -4.35 1.16 -16.38
C GLU A 63 -4.65 -0.11 -15.57
N THR A 64 -4.70 -1.26 -16.25
CA THR A 64 -4.78 -2.56 -15.59
C THR A 64 -3.68 -3.47 -16.11
N ARG A 65 -2.76 -3.86 -15.23
CA ARG A 65 -1.72 -4.85 -15.54
C ARG A 65 -2.13 -6.23 -15.06
N ARG A 66 -1.90 -7.25 -15.88
CA ARG A 66 -2.27 -8.64 -15.58
C ARG A 66 -1.06 -9.55 -15.70
N VAL A 67 -0.73 -10.21 -14.60
CA VAL A 67 0.35 -11.20 -14.56
C VAL A 67 -0.21 -12.56 -14.16
N LYS A 68 0.39 -13.63 -14.70
CA LYS A 68 0.11 -15.00 -14.31
C LYS A 68 1.40 -15.63 -13.78
N GLN A 69 1.33 -16.16 -12.58
CA GLN A 69 2.42 -16.86 -11.91
C GLN A 69 1.92 -18.20 -11.41
N TYR A 70 2.76 -19.22 -11.48
CA TYR A 70 2.47 -20.55 -10.95
C TYR A 70 3.49 -20.86 -9.87
N TRP A 71 2.99 -21.25 -8.71
CA TRP A 71 3.77 -21.62 -7.54
C TRP A 71 3.35 -23.02 -7.12
N PHE A 72 4.32 -23.92 -6.95
CA PHE A 72 4.04 -25.27 -6.50
C PHE A 72 5.23 -25.84 -5.72
N PRO A 73 4.97 -26.72 -4.73
CA PRO A 73 6.04 -27.41 -4.03
C PRO A 73 6.74 -28.39 -4.96
N VAL A 74 8.04 -28.56 -4.76
CA VAL A 74 8.87 -29.59 -5.41
C VAL A 74 9.58 -30.37 -4.33
N LYS A 75 9.54 -31.69 -4.39
CA LYS A 75 10.21 -32.56 -3.41
C LYS A 75 10.82 -33.79 -4.04
N GLY A 76 11.79 -34.39 -3.36
CA GLY A 76 12.29 -35.73 -3.66
C GLY A 76 13.16 -35.89 -4.91
N ILE A 77 13.51 -34.80 -5.62
CA ILE A 77 14.31 -34.84 -6.86
C ILE A 77 15.74 -34.28 -6.73
N GLY A 78 16.22 -34.06 -5.50
CA GLY A 78 17.58 -33.59 -5.21
C GLY A 78 17.84 -32.10 -5.48
N GLY A 79 17.09 -31.45 -6.36
CA GLY A 79 17.24 -30.05 -6.74
C GLY A 79 16.33 -29.71 -7.94
N VAL A 80 16.41 -28.48 -8.46
CA VAL A 80 15.65 -28.07 -9.66
C VAL A 80 16.62 -27.45 -10.67
N LYS A 81 16.65 -27.98 -11.90
CA LYS A 81 17.44 -27.42 -13.00
C LYS A 81 16.56 -26.79 -14.08
N HIS A 82 15.33 -27.28 -14.23
CA HIS A 82 14.34 -26.70 -15.12
C HIS A 82 12.92 -26.93 -14.59
N VAL A 83 12.02 -26.02 -14.93
CA VAL A 83 10.64 -26.01 -14.43
C VAL A 83 9.68 -25.53 -15.52
N THR A 84 8.54 -26.19 -15.64
CA THR A 84 7.38 -25.76 -16.43
C THR A 84 6.12 -25.83 -15.59
N ILE A 85 4.96 -25.44 -16.15
CA ILE A 85 3.68 -25.60 -15.44
C ILE A 85 3.30 -27.06 -15.17
N ASP A 86 3.90 -28.01 -15.90
CA ASP A 86 3.65 -29.44 -15.76
C ASP A 86 4.54 -30.11 -14.70
N GLY A 87 5.59 -29.43 -14.22
CA GLY A 87 6.47 -29.92 -13.16
C GLY A 87 7.91 -29.41 -13.20
N ALA A 88 8.79 -30.13 -12.52
CA ALA A 88 10.21 -29.79 -12.38
C ALA A 88 11.09 -31.00 -12.70
N VAL A 89 12.29 -30.74 -13.22
CA VAL A 89 13.27 -31.76 -13.58
C VAL A 89 14.65 -31.42 -13.01
N ASN A 90 15.35 -32.46 -12.57
CA ASN A 90 16.75 -32.43 -12.20
C ASN A 90 17.52 -33.44 -13.05
N VAL A 91 18.56 -32.96 -13.73
CA VAL A 91 19.58 -33.80 -14.39
C VAL A 91 20.91 -33.28 -13.87
N GLU A 92 21.55 -34.04 -12.98
CA GLU A 92 22.70 -33.54 -12.23
C GLU A 92 23.73 -34.63 -12.01
N ARG A 93 24.95 -34.37 -12.48
CA ARG A 93 26.09 -35.27 -12.24
C ARG A 93 26.38 -35.34 -10.75
N GLN A 94 26.55 -36.56 -10.26
CA GLN A 94 26.85 -36.82 -8.87
C GLN A 94 28.35 -36.68 -8.60
N ALA A 95 28.74 -36.71 -7.32
CA ALA A 95 30.15 -36.66 -6.91
C ALA A 95 30.98 -37.78 -7.58
N LYS A 96 30.37 -38.95 -7.78
CA LYS A 96 30.88 -39.99 -8.67
C LYS A 96 30.60 -39.60 -10.11
N LYS A 97 31.66 -39.31 -10.88
CA LYS A 97 31.53 -38.77 -12.24
C LYS A 97 30.85 -39.72 -13.22
N ASP A 98 30.75 -41.01 -12.93
CA ASP A 98 30.06 -42.03 -13.73
C ASP A 98 28.56 -42.19 -13.36
N GLU A 99 28.01 -41.27 -12.56
CA GLU A 99 26.63 -41.30 -12.10
C GLU A 99 25.93 -39.95 -12.32
N VAL A 100 24.69 -39.98 -12.80
CA VAL A 100 23.82 -38.81 -12.96
C VAL A 100 22.50 -39.07 -12.26
N LEU A 101 22.08 -38.12 -11.41
CA LEU A 101 20.75 -38.10 -10.82
C LEU A 101 19.77 -37.62 -11.89
N LEU A 102 18.73 -38.42 -12.11
CA LEU A 102 17.60 -38.08 -12.94
C LEU A 102 16.36 -38.02 -12.06
N GLY A 103 15.77 -36.83 -11.94
CA GLY A 103 14.62 -36.56 -11.08
C GLY A 103 13.53 -35.82 -11.83
N PHE A 104 12.29 -36.27 -11.66
CA PHE A 104 11.08 -35.63 -12.18
C PHE A 104 10.05 -35.47 -11.06
N HIS A 105 9.45 -34.30 -11.01
CA HIS A 105 8.31 -33.97 -10.15
C HIS A 105 7.19 -33.44 -11.05
N SER A 106 5.93 -33.84 -10.82
CA SER A 106 4.79 -33.36 -11.62
C SER A 106 3.82 -32.53 -10.79
N THR A 107 3.15 -31.56 -11.41
CA THR A 107 2.07 -30.76 -10.81
C THR A 107 0.71 -31.45 -10.89
N ARG A 108 0.60 -32.60 -11.57
CA ARG A 108 -0.64 -33.38 -11.71
C ARG A 108 -0.37 -34.89 -11.66
N VAL A 109 -1.43 -35.68 -11.51
CA VAL A 109 -1.34 -37.14 -11.57
C VAL A 109 -1.10 -37.57 -13.02
N LEU A 110 -0.02 -38.32 -13.24
CA LEU A 110 0.35 -38.89 -14.52
C LEU A 110 0.57 -40.40 -14.36
N LYS A 111 -0.06 -41.19 -15.26
CA LYS A 111 0.00 -42.65 -15.23
C LYS A 111 0.38 -43.19 -16.61
N GLY A 112 1.23 -44.22 -16.61
CA GLY A 112 1.69 -44.86 -17.84
C GLY A 112 2.81 -44.08 -18.52
N CYS A 113 3.53 -43.23 -17.78
CA CYS A 113 4.59 -42.40 -18.33
C CYS A 113 5.84 -43.21 -18.67
N THR A 114 6.71 -42.60 -19.46
CA THR A 114 8.06 -43.10 -19.75
C THR A 114 9.09 -42.07 -19.32
N VAL A 115 10.11 -42.50 -18.58
CA VAL A 115 11.28 -41.67 -18.27
C VAL A 115 12.46 -42.16 -19.08
N GLU A 116 13.21 -41.21 -19.65
CA GLU A 116 14.40 -41.49 -20.44
C GLU A 116 15.57 -40.60 -20.02
N LEU A 117 16.78 -41.18 -20.05
CA LEU A 117 18.03 -40.43 -20.16
C LEU A 117 18.56 -40.62 -21.57
N ILE A 118 18.74 -39.52 -22.29
CA ILE A 118 19.27 -39.48 -23.64
C ILE A 118 20.73 -39.07 -23.58
N GLU A 119 21.61 -39.80 -24.25
CA GLU A 119 23.01 -39.42 -24.48
C GLU A 119 23.23 -39.26 -25.99
N ASN A 120 23.72 -38.11 -26.43
CA ASN A 120 23.99 -37.81 -27.85
C ASN A 120 22.81 -38.16 -28.78
N GLY A 121 21.58 -37.89 -28.32
CA GLY A 121 20.35 -38.16 -29.06
C GLY A 121 19.81 -39.60 -28.97
N LYS A 122 20.48 -40.53 -28.28
CA LYS A 122 20.04 -41.92 -28.11
C LYS A 122 19.68 -42.24 -26.66
N PRO A 123 18.62 -43.01 -26.38
CA PRO A 123 18.29 -43.41 -25.01
C PRO A 123 19.34 -44.36 -24.46
N VAL A 124 19.96 -43.98 -23.33
CA VAL A 124 20.87 -44.82 -22.53
C VAL A 124 20.19 -45.38 -21.28
N PHE A 125 19.03 -44.83 -20.92
CA PHE A 125 18.15 -45.35 -19.90
C PHE A 125 16.70 -45.11 -20.31
N THR A 126 15.84 -46.10 -20.07
CA THR A 126 14.39 -45.99 -20.31
C THR A 126 13.64 -46.79 -19.25
N GLU A 127 12.65 -46.18 -18.63
CA GLU A 127 11.71 -46.84 -17.72
C GLU A 127 10.27 -46.51 -18.14
N LYS A 128 9.47 -47.55 -18.38
CA LYS A 128 8.10 -47.41 -18.90
C LYS A 128 7.07 -47.75 -17.83
N LYS A 129 5.83 -47.30 -18.07
CA LYS A 129 4.66 -47.56 -17.20
C LYS A 129 4.81 -46.97 -15.79
N ILE A 130 5.57 -45.89 -15.65
CA ILE A 130 5.70 -45.21 -14.37
C ILE A 130 4.41 -44.44 -14.03
N ALA A 131 4.18 -44.24 -12.74
CA ALA A 131 3.22 -43.28 -12.23
C ALA A 131 3.96 -42.22 -11.43
N ILE A 132 3.62 -40.96 -11.67
CA ILE A 132 4.20 -39.81 -10.99
C ILE A 132 3.06 -38.85 -10.65
N ASP A 133 3.11 -38.26 -9.47
CA ASP A 133 2.13 -37.28 -9.00
C ASP A 133 2.81 -36.25 -8.07
N PRO A 134 2.11 -35.18 -7.62
CA PRO A 134 2.70 -34.16 -6.76
C PRO A 134 3.24 -34.67 -5.41
N ASN A 135 2.78 -35.83 -4.94
CA ASN A 135 3.26 -36.47 -3.71
C ASN A 135 4.33 -37.54 -3.98
N THR A 136 4.29 -38.16 -5.14
CA THR A 136 5.14 -39.29 -5.52
C THR A 136 6.03 -38.90 -6.71
N PRO A 137 7.14 -38.16 -6.50
CA PRO A 137 8.09 -37.85 -7.55
C PRO A 137 8.84 -39.12 -8.00
N TRP A 138 9.41 -39.08 -9.21
CA TRP A 138 10.30 -40.12 -9.70
C TRP A 138 11.75 -39.63 -9.62
N CYS A 139 12.65 -40.41 -9.02
CA CYS A 139 14.05 -40.02 -8.88
C CYS A 139 14.95 -41.25 -8.79
N LYS A 140 15.95 -41.35 -9.67
CA LYS A 140 16.96 -42.43 -9.66
C LYS A 140 18.32 -41.91 -10.12
N THR A 141 19.36 -42.58 -9.66
CA THR A 141 20.72 -42.41 -10.20
C THR A 141 20.93 -43.38 -11.36
N VAL A 142 21.43 -42.88 -12.49
CA VAL A 142 21.71 -43.65 -13.70
C VAL A 142 23.22 -43.62 -13.96
N LYS A 143 23.79 -44.78 -14.27
CA LYS A 143 25.21 -44.87 -14.66
C LYS A 143 25.42 -44.32 -16.07
N VAL A 144 26.43 -43.48 -16.22
CA VAL A 144 26.87 -42.90 -17.50
C VAL A 144 28.39 -42.95 -17.56
N SER A 145 28.97 -42.79 -18.75
CA SER A 145 30.43 -42.66 -18.83
C SER A 145 30.90 -41.39 -18.12
N ALA A 146 31.97 -41.50 -17.32
CA ALA A 146 32.60 -40.36 -16.66
C ALA A 146 33.19 -39.31 -17.64
N ASN A 147 33.39 -39.71 -18.90
CA ASN A 147 33.95 -38.85 -19.94
C ASN A 147 32.87 -38.10 -20.76
N VAL A 148 31.60 -38.44 -20.58
CA VAL A 148 30.49 -37.79 -21.29
C VAL A 148 30.25 -36.41 -20.68
N LYS A 149 30.25 -35.39 -21.54
CA LYS A 149 29.90 -34.01 -21.14
C LYS A 149 28.43 -33.93 -20.74
N ASP A 150 28.12 -33.09 -19.76
CA ASP A 150 26.74 -32.92 -19.28
C ASP A 150 25.79 -32.44 -20.38
N GLN A 151 26.28 -31.61 -21.31
CA GLN A 151 25.49 -31.08 -22.43
C GLN A 151 25.09 -32.17 -23.45
N ALA A 152 25.73 -33.34 -23.41
CA ALA A 152 25.34 -34.49 -24.23
C ALA A 152 24.17 -35.28 -23.61
N LEU A 153 23.81 -35.00 -22.36
CA LEU A 153 22.75 -35.68 -21.63
C LEU A 153 21.45 -34.89 -21.65
N ALA A 154 20.32 -35.57 -21.83
CA ALA A 154 19.00 -34.97 -21.67
C ALA A 154 18.05 -35.91 -20.94
N GLY A 155 17.48 -35.44 -19.83
CA GLY A 155 16.38 -36.12 -19.15
C GLY A 155 15.06 -35.82 -19.87
N ARG A 156 14.22 -36.83 -20.08
CA ARG A 156 12.86 -36.66 -20.62
C ARG A 156 11.82 -37.44 -19.81
N LEU A 157 10.67 -36.83 -19.59
CA LEU A 157 9.44 -37.45 -19.11
C LEU A 157 8.39 -37.36 -20.22
N LEU A 158 7.89 -38.50 -20.66
CA LEU A 158 6.88 -38.63 -21.69
C LEU A 158 5.56 -39.13 -21.07
N ASP A 159 4.42 -38.67 -21.59
CA ASP A 159 3.13 -39.25 -21.25
C ASP A 159 2.93 -40.64 -21.86
N ARG A 160 1.73 -41.22 -21.67
CA ARG A 160 1.37 -42.55 -22.19
C ARG A 160 1.36 -42.63 -23.71
N ASP A 161 1.19 -41.49 -24.38
CA ASP A 161 1.08 -41.38 -25.84
C ASP A 161 2.44 -41.03 -26.47
N GLY A 162 3.49 -40.92 -25.64
CA GLY A 162 4.85 -40.61 -26.08
C GLY A 162 5.11 -39.11 -26.29
N LYS A 163 4.22 -38.23 -25.83
CA LYS A 163 4.47 -36.79 -25.87
C LYS A 163 5.37 -36.39 -24.71
N VAL A 164 6.46 -35.67 -25.00
CA VAL A 164 7.36 -35.11 -23.99
C VAL A 164 6.62 -34.04 -23.18
N ILE A 165 6.55 -34.23 -21.87
CA ILE A 165 5.93 -33.31 -20.91
C ILE A 165 6.99 -32.40 -20.27
N LEU A 166 8.13 -32.99 -19.87
CA LEU A 166 9.25 -32.31 -19.26
C LEU A 166 10.54 -32.83 -19.88
N ALA A 167 11.45 -31.92 -20.21
CA ALA A 167 12.78 -32.28 -20.65
C ALA A 167 13.79 -31.23 -20.20
N TYR A 168 15.02 -31.67 -19.97
CA TYR A 168 16.12 -30.76 -19.66
C TYR A 168 17.45 -31.35 -20.13
N THR A 169 18.24 -30.48 -20.74
CA THR A 169 19.64 -30.70 -21.10
C THR A 169 20.46 -29.70 -20.29
N PRO A 170 21.47 -30.14 -19.51
CA PRO A 170 22.39 -29.23 -18.83
C PRO A 170 22.98 -28.20 -19.78
N VAL A 171 22.94 -26.94 -19.39
CA VAL A 171 23.57 -25.82 -20.10
C VAL A 171 24.99 -25.60 -19.55
N PRO A 172 25.97 -25.23 -20.38
CA PRO A 172 27.30 -24.89 -19.90
C PRO A 172 27.27 -23.59 -19.09
N ASP A 173 28.23 -23.42 -18.19
CA ASP A 173 28.45 -22.14 -17.52
C ASP A 173 28.77 -21.06 -18.57
N ASP A 174 28.18 -19.88 -18.42
CA ASP A 174 28.49 -18.72 -19.26
C ASP A 174 29.70 -17.98 -18.67
N PRO A 175 30.89 -18.05 -19.30
CA PRO A 175 32.09 -17.40 -18.80
C PRO A 175 32.07 -15.87 -18.94
N HIS A 176 31.05 -15.29 -19.58
CA HIS A 176 30.96 -13.87 -19.91
C HIS A 176 29.73 -13.17 -19.33
N ASN A 177 29.15 -13.68 -18.24
CA ASN A 177 28.06 -13.00 -17.54
C ASN A 177 28.62 -12.18 -16.35
N PRO A 178 29.05 -10.90 -16.56
CA PRO A 178 29.50 -10.07 -15.46
C PRO A 178 28.34 -9.85 -14.48
N LEU A 179 28.67 -9.76 -13.19
CA LEU A 179 27.69 -9.24 -12.22
C LEU A 179 27.23 -7.85 -12.68
N PRO A 180 25.94 -7.50 -12.49
CA PRO A 180 25.46 -6.16 -12.79
C PRO A 180 26.30 -5.12 -12.02
N PRO A 181 26.57 -3.95 -12.64
CA PRO A 181 27.33 -2.91 -11.98
C PRO A 181 26.64 -2.46 -10.68
N ARG A 182 27.42 -2.01 -9.70
CA ARG A 182 26.86 -1.43 -8.48
C ARG A 182 26.12 -0.14 -8.83
N VAL A 183 24.93 0.02 -8.25
CA VAL A 183 24.14 1.24 -8.37
C VAL A 183 24.85 2.38 -7.63
N GLU A 184 25.09 3.50 -8.32
CA GLU A 184 25.65 4.71 -7.72
C GLU A 184 24.55 5.58 -7.09
N ASN A 185 24.90 6.26 -6.00
CA ASN A 185 24.05 7.27 -5.38
C ASN A 185 24.01 8.54 -6.24
N PRO A 186 22.88 9.27 -6.28
CA PRO A 186 22.83 10.54 -7.00
C PRO A 186 23.77 11.57 -6.37
N LYS A 187 24.27 12.50 -7.19
CA LYS A 187 25.06 13.65 -6.71
C LYS A 187 24.13 14.62 -5.97
N VAL A 188 24.70 15.59 -5.26
CA VAL A 188 23.88 16.69 -4.72
C VAL A 188 23.31 17.54 -5.87
N PRO A 189 22.12 18.15 -5.72
CA PRO A 189 21.47 18.87 -6.81
C PRO A 189 22.34 19.94 -7.49
N THR A 190 23.16 20.67 -6.73
CA THR A 190 24.02 21.75 -7.24
C THR A 190 25.14 21.30 -8.19
N ASP A 191 25.43 20.00 -8.24
CA ASP A 191 26.48 19.45 -9.09
C ASP A 191 25.98 19.11 -10.52
N TYR A 192 24.67 19.17 -10.74
CA TYR A 192 24.07 18.94 -12.05
C TYR A 192 23.98 20.25 -12.82
N MET A 193 24.30 20.20 -14.11
CA MET A 193 24.28 21.38 -14.99
C MET A 193 23.08 21.38 -15.95
N SER A 194 22.28 20.32 -15.95
CA SER A 194 21.11 20.14 -16.82
C SER A 194 19.82 20.02 -16.01
N ALA A 195 18.81 20.80 -16.38
CA ALA A 195 17.46 20.67 -15.83
C ALA A 195 16.86 19.27 -16.09
N GLU A 196 17.20 18.64 -17.22
CA GLU A 196 16.73 17.30 -17.57
C GLU A 196 17.38 16.22 -16.69
N GLU A 197 18.69 16.28 -16.45
CA GLU A 197 19.35 15.31 -15.56
C GLU A 197 18.88 15.41 -14.12
N LEU A 198 18.61 16.63 -13.64
CA LEU A 198 17.99 16.87 -12.34
C LEU A 198 16.60 16.26 -12.26
N TYR A 199 15.76 16.48 -13.28
CA TYR A 199 14.44 15.87 -13.35
C TYR A 199 14.52 14.35 -13.37
N LEU A 200 15.36 13.74 -14.21
CA LEU A 200 15.51 12.29 -14.28
C LEU A 200 16.02 11.69 -12.96
N THR A 201 16.91 12.41 -12.26
CA THR A 201 17.39 12.02 -10.94
C THR A 201 16.26 12.08 -9.91
N GLY A 202 15.51 13.19 -9.86
CA GLY A 202 14.33 13.33 -9.00
C GLY A 202 13.26 12.28 -9.30
N LEU A 203 12.99 12.00 -10.58
CA LEU A 203 12.00 11.01 -11.02
C LEU A 203 12.37 9.61 -10.55
N ARG A 204 13.65 9.25 -10.63
CA ARG A 204 14.15 7.98 -10.11
C ARG A 204 13.99 7.88 -8.60
N LEU A 205 14.28 8.95 -7.87
CA LEU A 205 14.09 9.01 -6.42
C LEU A 205 12.61 8.86 -6.04
N ASP A 206 11.70 9.49 -6.79
CA ASP A 206 10.25 9.33 -6.66
C ASP A 206 9.81 7.88 -6.89
N GLN A 207 10.24 7.27 -7.99
CA GLN A 207 9.89 5.89 -8.37
C GLN A 207 10.29 4.89 -7.28
N PHE A 208 11.51 5.04 -6.76
CA PHE A 208 12.06 4.16 -5.74
C PHE A 208 11.45 4.40 -4.35
N HIS A 209 10.58 5.40 -4.19
CA HIS A 209 10.14 5.91 -2.90
C HIS A 209 11.35 6.09 -1.97
N ASN A 210 12.40 6.74 -2.49
CA ASN A 210 13.70 6.75 -1.84
C ASN A 210 13.57 7.30 -0.43
N GLY A 211 13.96 6.47 0.52
CA GLY A 211 13.80 6.78 1.91
C GLY A 211 14.79 7.78 2.48
N LEU A 212 15.95 7.95 1.84
CA LEU A 212 17.07 8.72 2.38
C LEU A 212 17.24 10.08 1.70
N ILE A 213 16.82 10.19 0.45
CA ILE A 213 17.07 11.37 -0.39
C ILE A 213 15.74 11.89 -0.92
N ASP A 214 15.40 13.12 -0.54
CA ASP A 214 14.21 13.80 -1.04
C ASP A 214 14.39 14.21 -2.52
N PRO A 215 13.44 13.84 -3.41
CA PRO A 215 13.44 14.27 -4.81
C PRO A 215 13.12 15.76 -5.02
N VAL A 216 12.42 16.44 -4.11
CA VAL A 216 11.97 17.83 -4.28
C VAL A 216 13.13 18.81 -4.57
N PRO A 217 14.25 18.78 -3.82
CA PRO A 217 15.41 19.63 -4.13
C PRO A 217 15.95 19.50 -5.56
N TYR A 218 15.82 18.32 -6.18
CA TYR A 218 16.25 18.10 -7.57
C TYR A 218 15.32 18.81 -8.55
N TYR A 219 13.99 18.70 -8.36
CA TYR A 219 13.02 19.42 -9.17
C TYR A 219 13.14 20.93 -9.01
N GLU A 220 13.28 21.42 -7.77
CA GLU A 220 13.48 22.85 -7.52
C GLU A 220 14.76 23.38 -8.18
N HIS A 221 15.85 22.61 -8.16
CA HIS A 221 17.08 23.02 -8.84
C HIS A 221 16.92 22.99 -10.37
N ALA A 222 16.19 22.00 -10.92
CA ALA A 222 15.84 21.98 -12.34
C ALA A 222 15.09 23.26 -12.74
N LEU A 223 14.14 23.71 -11.91
CA LEU A 223 13.37 24.93 -12.12
C LEU A 223 14.17 26.22 -11.87
N LYS A 224 15.28 26.18 -11.11
CA LYS A 224 16.23 27.30 -11.04
C LYS A 224 17.00 27.46 -12.35
N LEU A 225 17.39 26.35 -12.99
CA LEU A 225 18.09 26.36 -14.28
C LEU A 225 17.17 26.69 -15.44
N ASP A 226 15.95 26.16 -15.46
CA ASP A 226 14.92 26.44 -16.46
C ASP A 226 13.53 26.54 -15.79
N PRO A 227 13.09 27.76 -15.43
CA PRO A 227 11.84 27.97 -14.69
C PRO A 227 10.58 27.44 -15.38
N SER A 228 10.61 27.30 -16.71
CA SER A 228 9.47 26.82 -17.46
C SER A 228 9.53 25.32 -17.76
N TYR A 229 10.59 24.61 -17.36
CA TYR A 229 10.79 23.21 -17.72
C TYR A 229 9.58 22.36 -17.31
N SER A 230 8.91 21.79 -18.31
CA SER A 230 7.57 21.23 -18.14
C SER A 230 7.57 19.99 -17.26
N ALA A 231 8.53 19.08 -17.46
CA ALA A 231 8.61 17.82 -16.72
C ALA A 231 8.84 18.03 -15.21
N ALA A 232 9.76 18.93 -14.84
CA ALA A 232 9.99 19.28 -13.43
C ALA A 232 8.79 20.02 -12.80
N ASN A 233 8.12 20.89 -13.55
CA ASN A 233 6.88 21.55 -13.08
C ASN A 233 5.74 20.54 -12.87
N VAL A 234 5.58 19.55 -13.75
CA VAL A 234 4.57 18.49 -13.59
C VAL A 234 4.91 17.63 -12.38
N ALA A 235 6.15 17.15 -12.25
CA ALA A 235 6.56 16.30 -11.13
C ALA A 235 6.37 17.01 -9.77
N LEU A 236 6.82 18.26 -9.66
CA LEU A 236 6.61 19.07 -8.45
C LEU A 236 5.12 19.36 -8.22
N GLY A 237 4.37 19.68 -9.28
CA GLY A 237 2.93 19.89 -9.22
C GLY A 237 2.15 18.67 -8.72
N ILE A 238 2.53 17.46 -9.14
CA ILE A 238 1.96 16.20 -8.65
C ILE A 238 2.24 16.02 -7.15
N ARG A 239 3.48 16.26 -6.70
CA ARG A 239 3.83 16.13 -5.27
C ARG A 239 3.09 17.14 -4.40
N LEU A 240 2.95 18.38 -4.88
CA LEU A 240 2.16 19.43 -4.22
C LEU A 240 0.67 19.07 -4.18
N ALA A 241 0.12 18.50 -5.25
CA ALA A 241 -1.27 18.04 -5.28
C ALA A 241 -1.51 16.85 -4.33
N LYS A 242 -0.58 15.90 -4.24
CA LYS A 242 -0.63 14.77 -3.29
C LYS A 242 -0.54 15.20 -1.82
N SER A 243 0.07 16.35 -1.55
CA SER A 243 0.14 16.97 -0.22
C SER A 243 -1.00 17.95 0.04
N GLY A 244 -1.94 18.13 -0.90
CA GLY A 244 -3.05 19.06 -0.74
C GLY A 244 -2.72 20.54 -0.93
N ASP A 245 -1.47 20.90 -1.27
CA ASP A 245 -1.10 22.27 -1.65
C ASP A 245 -1.47 22.56 -3.12
N TYR A 246 -2.78 22.57 -3.36
CA TYR A 246 -3.34 22.72 -4.70
C TYR A 246 -3.02 24.08 -5.32
N ALA A 247 -2.83 25.13 -4.51
CA ALA A 247 -2.50 26.47 -5.01
C ALA A 247 -1.09 26.51 -5.63
N LYS A 248 -0.08 25.94 -4.95
CA LYS A 248 1.26 25.82 -5.54
C LYS A 248 1.28 24.81 -6.69
N ALA A 249 0.54 23.70 -6.58
CA ALA A 249 0.40 22.73 -7.66
C ALA A 249 -0.14 23.37 -8.94
N GLU A 250 -1.23 24.15 -8.84
CA GLU A 250 -1.83 24.88 -9.96
C GLU A 250 -0.81 25.79 -10.63
N LYS A 251 -0.03 26.55 -9.85
CA LYS A 251 1.01 27.43 -10.38
C LYS A 251 2.03 26.68 -11.23
N CYS A 252 2.59 25.58 -10.71
CA CYS A 252 3.55 24.75 -11.44
C CYS A 252 2.92 24.19 -12.73
N LEU A 253 1.71 23.63 -12.65
CA LEU A 253 1.04 23.00 -13.77
C LEU A 253 0.65 24.02 -14.86
N ARG A 254 0.22 25.23 -14.49
CA ARG A 254 -0.02 26.31 -15.45
C ARG A 254 1.26 26.71 -16.19
N THR A 255 2.40 26.77 -15.51
CA THR A 255 3.70 27.01 -16.15
C THR A 255 4.06 25.90 -17.13
N ALA A 256 3.84 24.63 -16.76
CA ALA A 256 4.05 23.50 -17.67
C ALA A 256 3.13 23.57 -18.90
N VAL A 257 1.83 23.79 -18.71
CA VAL A 257 0.84 23.96 -19.79
C VAL A 257 1.28 25.06 -20.75
N ALA A 258 1.60 26.24 -20.23
CA ALA A 258 2.03 27.38 -21.04
C ALA A 258 3.26 27.05 -21.92
N ARG A 259 4.21 26.25 -21.41
CA ARG A 259 5.36 25.80 -22.20
C ARG A 259 4.96 24.82 -23.30
N VAL A 260 4.21 23.77 -22.97
CA VAL A 260 3.89 22.71 -23.93
C VAL A 260 2.91 23.17 -25.02
N THR A 261 2.10 24.20 -24.75
CA THR A 261 1.16 24.79 -25.73
C THR A 261 1.68 26.07 -26.39
N ARG A 262 2.91 26.52 -26.12
CA ARG A 262 3.41 27.84 -26.60
C ARG A 262 3.23 28.06 -28.10
N ASN A 263 3.48 27.03 -28.90
CA ASN A 263 3.43 27.08 -30.37
C ASN A 263 2.37 26.13 -30.97
N TYR A 264 1.50 25.55 -30.14
CA TYR A 264 0.54 24.54 -30.56
C TYR A 264 -0.80 24.77 -29.87
N THR A 265 -1.89 24.65 -30.63
CA THR A 265 -3.25 24.65 -30.04
C THR A 265 -3.49 23.46 -29.11
N ARG A 266 -2.72 22.38 -29.29
CA ARG A 266 -2.79 21.13 -28.52
C ARG A 266 -1.39 20.55 -28.32
N ALA A 267 -0.96 20.40 -27.07
CA ALA A 267 0.35 19.85 -26.74
C ALA A 267 0.47 18.38 -27.15
N LYS A 268 1.64 17.89 -27.59
CA LYS A 268 1.84 16.45 -27.90
C LYS A 268 1.67 15.60 -26.64
N ASP A 269 2.27 16.07 -25.55
CA ASP A 269 2.09 15.57 -24.21
C ASP A 269 0.99 16.36 -23.52
N ALA A 270 -0.06 15.66 -23.07
CA ALA A 270 -1.23 16.26 -22.43
C ALA A 270 -1.23 16.07 -20.91
N GLU A 271 -0.17 15.48 -20.33
CA GLU A 271 -0.05 15.30 -18.87
C GLU A 271 -0.18 16.63 -18.10
N PRO A 272 0.45 17.74 -18.51
CA PRO A 272 0.28 19.02 -17.82
C PRO A 272 -1.19 19.49 -17.77
N GLU A 273 -1.92 19.37 -18.89
CA GLU A 273 -3.33 19.78 -18.98
C GLU A 273 -4.22 18.85 -18.13
N TYR A 274 -3.96 17.54 -18.16
CA TYR A 274 -4.70 16.56 -17.36
C TYR A 274 -4.51 16.76 -15.86
N MET A 275 -3.27 16.93 -15.41
CA MET A 275 -2.96 17.17 -14.00
C MET A 275 -3.51 18.51 -13.52
N LEU A 276 -3.45 19.56 -14.34
CA LEU A 276 -4.06 20.86 -14.01
C LEU A 276 -5.58 20.73 -13.83
N ALA A 277 -6.25 19.99 -14.72
CA ALA A 277 -7.68 19.76 -14.61
C ALA A 277 -8.08 19.04 -13.31
N LEU A 278 -7.31 18.02 -12.89
CA LEU A 278 -7.50 17.34 -11.61
C LEU A 278 -7.33 18.30 -10.42
N VAL A 279 -6.26 19.13 -10.42
CA VAL A 279 -6.03 20.12 -9.35
C VAL A 279 -7.16 21.14 -9.27
N LEU A 280 -7.67 21.61 -10.42
CA LEU A 280 -8.81 22.53 -10.46
C LEU A 280 -10.10 21.89 -9.95
N GLN A 281 -10.33 20.60 -10.21
CA GLN A 281 -11.46 19.86 -9.61
C GLN A 281 -11.33 19.78 -8.09
N GLU A 282 -10.14 19.49 -7.55
CA GLU A 282 -9.94 19.44 -6.09
C GLU A 282 -10.14 20.81 -5.44
N GLN A 283 -9.59 21.87 -6.05
CA GLN A 283 -9.83 23.22 -5.55
C GLN A 283 -11.31 23.59 -5.60
N ALA A 284 -12.04 23.20 -6.65
CA ALA A 284 -13.48 23.45 -6.73
C ALA A 284 -14.26 22.72 -5.63
N ARG A 285 -13.87 21.49 -5.28
CA ARG A 285 -14.49 20.74 -4.16
C ARG A 285 -14.26 21.40 -2.81
N LEU A 286 -13.12 22.08 -2.64
CA LEU A 286 -12.73 22.75 -1.41
C LEU A 286 -13.11 24.23 -1.35
N ALA A 287 -13.60 24.80 -2.45
CA ALA A 287 -13.96 26.20 -2.54
C ALA A 287 -15.20 26.50 -1.68
N ALA A 288 -15.12 27.57 -0.89
CA ALA A 288 -16.24 28.05 -0.09
C ALA A 288 -17.28 28.81 -0.94
N ASP A 289 -16.83 29.47 -2.02
CA ASP A 289 -17.69 30.19 -2.95
C ASP A 289 -18.16 29.27 -4.09
N PRO A 290 -19.47 29.03 -4.24
CA PRO A 290 -20.02 28.24 -5.35
C PRO A 290 -19.69 28.80 -6.74
N VAL A 291 -19.50 30.11 -6.88
CA VAL A 291 -19.14 30.74 -8.16
C VAL A 291 -17.71 30.40 -8.55
N GLU A 292 -16.78 30.45 -7.59
CA GLU A 292 -15.40 30.00 -7.78
C GLU A 292 -15.35 28.51 -8.12
N ALA A 293 -16.09 27.69 -7.37
CA ALA A 293 -16.19 26.25 -7.62
C ALA A 293 -16.66 25.96 -9.05
N ALA A 294 -17.74 26.61 -9.49
CA ALA A 294 -18.29 26.44 -10.83
C ALA A 294 -17.30 26.89 -11.92
N ALA A 295 -16.58 27.99 -11.72
CA ALA A 295 -15.58 28.47 -12.66
C ALA A 295 -14.40 27.48 -12.81
N LYS A 296 -13.89 26.96 -11.70
CA LYS A 296 -12.81 25.96 -11.70
C LYS A 296 -13.24 24.63 -12.33
N LEU A 297 -14.46 24.15 -12.05
CA LEU A 297 -15.00 22.96 -12.71
C LEU A 297 -15.16 23.16 -14.22
N LYS A 298 -15.58 24.36 -14.65
CA LYS A 298 -15.70 24.67 -16.07
C LYS A 298 -14.33 24.68 -16.76
N GLU A 299 -13.33 25.28 -16.14
CA GLU A 299 -11.96 25.25 -16.67
C GLU A 299 -11.40 23.82 -16.74
N ALA A 300 -11.61 23.01 -15.68
CA ALA A 300 -11.20 21.61 -15.65
C ALA A 300 -11.86 20.79 -16.78
N GLU A 301 -13.17 20.96 -16.97
CA GLU A 301 -13.91 20.32 -18.07
C GLU A 301 -13.32 20.69 -19.44
N ASP A 302 -13.05 21.97 -19.68
CA ASP A 302 -12.45 22.43 -20.93
C ASP A 302 -11.06 21.83 -21.14
N LEU A 303 -10.25 21.68 -20.09
CA LEU A 303 -8.94 21.03 -20.14
C LEU A 303 -9.07 19.53 -20.44
N PHE A 304 -9.98 18.79 -19.79
CA PHE A 304 -10.21 17.38 -20.10
C PHE A 304 -10.59 17.18 -21.57
N TRP A 305 -11.44 18.04 -22.12
CA TRP A 305 -11.77 18.01 -23.55
C TRP A 305 -10.57 18.24 -24.47
N ARG A 306 -9.54 18.97 -24.02
CA ARG A 306 -8.27 19.10 -24.78
C ARG A 306 -7.46 17.81 -24.69
N VAL A 307 -7.41 17.21 -23.50
CA VAL A 307 -6.69 15.96 -23.23
C VAL A 307 -7.22 14.80 -24.07
N THR A 308 -8.53 14.74 -24.37
CA THR A 308 -9.12 13.68 -25.20
C THR A 308 -8.53 13.53 -26.60
N TRP A 309 -7.78 14.55 -27.08
CA TRP A 309 -7.08 14.53 -28.36
C TRP A 309 -5.79 13.69 -28.34
N ARG A 310 -5.40 13.15 -27.17
CA ARG A 310 -4.23 12.30 -27.00
C ARG A 310 -4.62 10.93 -26.52
N ALA A 311 -4.31 9.90 -27.32
CA ALA A 311 -4.66 8.52 -27.02
C ALA A 311 -4.18 8.07 -25.63
N THR A 312 -3.02 8.55 -25.17
CA THR A 312 -2.40 8.20 -23.88
C THR A 312 -3.24 8.58 -22.67
N LEU A 313 -3.95 9.73 -22.71
CA LEU A 313 -4.72 10.25 -21.58
C LEU A 313 -6.22 10.46 -21.89
N ALA A 314 -6.65 10.16 -23.12
CA ALA A 314 -8.03 10.35 -23.51
C ALA A 314 -8.98 9.51 -22.67
N ARG A 315 -8.62 8.24 -22.38
CA ARG A 315 -9.45 7.37 -21.54
C ARG A 315 -9.70 7.99 -20.15
N PRO A 316 -8.68 8.30 -19.32
CA PRO A 316 -8.91 8.97 -18.04
C PRO A 316 -9.70 10.27 -18.17
N ALA A 317 -9.41 11.10 -19.19
CA ALA A 317 -10.14 12.34 -19.40
C ALA A 317 -11.65 12.12 -19.66
N TYR A 318 -12.03 11.12 -20.46
CA TYR A 318 -13.44 10.76 -20.65
C TYR A 318 -14.10 10.27 -19.37
N VAL A 319 -13.37 9.59 -18.48
CA VAL A 319 -13.92 9.21 -17.17
C VAL A 319 -14.24 10.45 -16.34
N GLU A 320 -13.31 11.40 -16.26
CA GLU A 320 -13.53 12.63 -15.49
C GLU A 320 -14.64 13.50 -16.10
N LEU A 321 -14.75 13.56 -17.43
CA LEU A 321 -15.89 14.20 -18.11
C LEU A 321 -17.22 13.52 -17.76
N ALA A 322 -17.27 12.18 -17.72
CA ALA A 322 -18.46 11.45 -17.31
C ALA A 322 -18.84 11.74 -15.86
N ARG A 323 -17.86 11.82 -14.95
CA ARG A 323 -18.07 12.18 -13.54
C ARG A 323 -18.59 13.61 -13.40
N LEU A 324 -18.01 14.58 -14.12
CA LEU A 324 -18.49 15.97 -14.14
C LEU A 324 -19.92 16.08 -14.67
N ALA A 325 -20.26 15.34 -15.72
CA ALA A 325 -21.63 15.28 -16.24
C ALA A 325 -22.61 14.68 -15.22
N CYS A 326 -22.22 13.64 -14.47
CA CYS A 326 -23.02 13.10 -13.36
C CYS A 326 -23.28 14.17 -12.28
N LEU A 327 -22.26 14.95 -11.89
CA LEU A 327 -22.40 16.03 -10.91
C LEU A 327 -23.37 17.13 -11.36
N LYS A 328 -23.47 17.37 -12.68
CA LYS A 328 -24.42 18.31 -13.28
C LYS A 328 -25.83 17.72 -13.47
N GLY A 329 -26.00 16.41 -13.28
CA GLY A 329 -27.23 15.69 -13.60
C GLY A 329 -27.47 15.49 -15.10
N ASP A 330 -26.45 15.70 -15.95
CA ASP A 330 -26.53 15.46 -17.40
C ASP A 330 -26.21 14.00 -17.71
N TRP A 331 -27.20 13.13 -17.52
CA TRP A 331 -27.03 11.68 -17.59
C TRP A 331 -26.74 11.16 -19.00
N GLU A 332 -27.25 11.82 -20.04
CA GLU A 332 -26.99 11.44 -21.45
C GLU A 332 -25.54 11.73 -21.82
N GLU A 333 -25.06 12.93 -21.47
CA GLU A 333 -23.65 13.28 -21.65
C GLU A 333 -22.74 12.35 -20.84
N ALA A 334 -23.08 12.09 -19.59
CA ALA A 334 -22.33 11.16 -18.74
C ALA A 334 -22.21 9.77 -19.37
N LEU A 335 -23.32 9.25 -19.92
CA LEU A 335 -23.34 7.95 -20.59
C LEU A 335 -22.45 7.96 -21.84
N ALA A 336 -22.53 9.01 -22.66
CA ALA A 336 -21.73 9.14 -23.87
C ALA A 336 -20.23 9.13 -23.55
N ARG A 337 -19.81 9.89 -22.53
CA ARG A 337 -18.40 9.94 -22.10
C ARG A 337 -17.93 8.64 -21.46
N ALA A 338 -18.77 7.95 -20.67
CA ALA A 338 -18.45 6.62 -20.14
C ALA A 338 -18.25 5.59 -21.26
N VAL A 339 -19.03 5.68 -22.34
CA VAL A 339 -18.85 4.84 -23.55
C VAL A 339 -17.54 5.18 -24.27
N ASP A 340 -17.24 6.47 -24.48
CA ASP A 340 -15.98 6.91 -25.10
C ASP A 340 -14.74 6.39 -24.35
N ALA A 341 -14.81 6.30 -23.01
CA ALA A 341 -13.76 5.73 -22.17
C ALA A 341 -13.61 4.20 -22.37
N LEU A 342 -14.74 3.48 -22.44
CA LEU A 342 -14.77 2.02 -22.63
C LEU A 342 -14.35 1.61 -24.05
N ASP A 343 -14.59 2.44 -25.06
CA ASP A 343 -14.15 2.16 -26.44
C ASP A 343 -12.61 2.16 -26.58
N ARG A 344 -11.90 2.81 -25.64
CA ARG A 344 -10.43 2.83 -25.59
C ARG A 344 -9.83 1.62 -24.89
N ASP A 345 -10.50 1.15 -23.83
CA ASP A 345 -10.24 -0.15 -23.21
C ASP A 345 -11.46 -0.59 -22.39
N ALA A 346 -12.16 -1.59 -22.91
CA ALA A 346 -13.38 -2.11 -22.31
C ALA A 346 -13.13 -2.85 -20.99
N LYS A 347 -11.89 -3.24 -20.68
CA LYS A 347 -11.58 -4.05 -19.50
C LYS A 347 -11.43 -3.20 -18.25
N SER A 348 -12.54 -2.68 -17.74
CA SER A 348 -12.58 -1.96 -16.46
C SER A 348 -13.88 -2.21 -15.70
N ALA A 349 -13.77 -2.83 -14.53
CA ALA A 349 -14.92 -3.04 -13.65
C ALA A 349 -15.55 -1.70 -13.26
N LYS A 350 -14.78 -0.77 -12.69
CA LYS A 350 -15.27 0.56 -12.28
C LYS A 350 -15.96 1.34 -13.39
N LEU A 351 -15.47 1.31 -14.63
CA LEU A 351 -16.14 2.02 -15.74
C LEU A 351 -17.45 1.37 -16.16
N HIS A 352 -17.51 0.03 -16.13
CA HIS A 352 -18.76 -0.68 -16.37
C HIS A 352 -19.78 -0.45 -15.24
N VAL A 353 -19.33 -0.28 -14.00
CA VAL A 353 -20.19 0.09 -12.87
C VAL A 353 -20.68 1.53 -12.98
N LEU A 354 -19.80 2.49 -13.31
CA LEU A 354 -20.19 3.88 -13.58
C LEU A 354 -21.26 3.95 -14.68
N LYS A 355 -21.05 3.24 -15.80
CA LYS A 355 -22.03 3.13 -16.88
C LYS A 355 -23.35 2.52 -16.39
N ALA A 356 -23.30 1.48 -15.56
CA ALA A 356 -24.51 0.87 -15.00
C ALA A 356 -25.30 1.83 -14.10
N TYR A 357 -24.59 2.57 -13.24
CA TYR A 357 -25.18 3.60 -12.40
C TYR A 357 -25.91 4.66 -13.25
N ILE A 358 -25.23 5.22 -14.25
CA ILE A 358 -25.82 6.23 -15.16
C ILE A 358 -27.06 5.67 -15.86
N LEU A 359 -26.98 4.44 -16.39
CA LEU A 359 -28.10 3.76 -17.03
C LEU A 359 -29.28 3.54 -16.06
N ARG A 360 -29.02 3.23 -14.79
CA ARG A 360 -30.08 3.13 -13.77
C ARG A 360 -30.74 4.49 -13.54
N LYS A 361 -29.98 5.59 -13.49
CA LYS A 361 -30.54 6.95 -13.36
C LYS A 361 -31.38 7.36 -14.57
N LEU A 362 -31.04 6.89 -15.77
CA LEU A 362 -31.84 7.02 -17.00
C LEU A 362 -33.05 6.06 -17.06
N GLY A 363 -33.22 5.15 -16.09
CA GLY A 363 -34.30 4.15 -16.08
C GLY A 363 -34.07 2.95 -17.01
N HIS A 364 -32.87 2.80 -17.57
CA HIS A 364 -32.50 1.73 -18.49
C HIS A 364 -32.03 0.46 -17.75
N GLN A 365 -32.98 -0.22 -17.11
CA GLN A 365 -32.75 -1.38 -16.22
C GLN A 365 -31.95 -2.52 -16.87
N LYS A 366 -32.35 -2.97 -18.06
CA LYS A 366 -31.68 -4.10 -18.74
C LYS A 366 -30.26 -3.74 -19.19
N PRO A 367 -30.03 -2.61 -19.90
CA PRO A 367 -28.67 -2.15 -20.20
C PRO A 367 -27.78 -1.99 -18.96
N ALA A 368 -28.33 -1.48 -17.85
CA ALA A 368 -27.58 -1.37 -16.59
C ALA A 368 -27.15 -2.75 -16.07
N ALA A 369 -28.07 -3.73 -16.05
CA ALA A 369 -27.75 -5.11 -15.65
C ALA A 369 -26.68 -5.75 -16.56
N ASP A 370 -26.75 -5.50 -17.87
CA ASP A 370 -25.79 -6.02 -18.84
C ASP A 370 -24.39 -5.42 -18.61
N SER A 371 -24.32 -4.12 -18.30
CA SER A 371 -23.06 -3.45 -17.92
C SER A 371 -22.49 -4.01 -16.61
N LEU A 372 -23.32 -4.29 -15.59
CA LEU A 372 -22.85 -4.93 -14.36
C LEU A 372 -22.32 -6.35 -14.59
N ARG A 373 -22.89 -7.13 -15.51
CA ARG A 373 -22.32 -8.43 -15.89
C ARG A 373 -20.94 -8.29 -16.55
N ALA A 374 -20.73 -7.23 -17.32
CA ALA A 374 -19.41 -6.93 -17.89
C ALA A 374 -18.41 -6.50 -16.79
N ALA A 375 -18.86 -5.75 -15.78
CA ALA A 375 -18.03 -5.41 -14.61
C ALA A 375 -17.60 -6.67 -13.85
N GLU A 376 -18.54 -7.56 -13.53
CA GLU A 376 -18.28 -8.84 -12.83
C GLU A 376 -17.31 -9.75 -13.61
N ALA A 377 -17.41 -9.76 -14.95
CA ALA A 377 -16.48 -10.49 -15.81
C ALA A 377 -15.06 -9.88 -15.82
N CYS A 378 -14.92 -8.59 -15.50
CA CYS A 378 -13.62 -7.94 -15.34
C CYS A 378 -13.03 -8.19 -13.94
N ASP A 379 -13.84 -7.96 -12.89
CA ASP A 379 -13.50 -8.19 -11.51
C ASP A 379 -14.76 -8.50 -10.69
N ALA A 380 -14.92 -9.77 -10.28
CA ALA A 380 -16.05 -10.22 -9.47
C ALA A 380 -15.98 -9.74 -8.00
N LEU A 381 -14.84 -9.18 -7.57
CA LEU A 381 -14.62 -8.65 -6.22
C LEU A 381 -14.77 -7.13 -6.15
N ASP A 382 -15.12 -6.45 -7.25
CA ASP A 382 -15.39 -5.02 -7.25
C ASP A 382 -16.63 -4.70 -6.39
N SER A 383 -16.40 -4.04 -5.26
CA SER A 383 -17.43 -3.80 -4.24
C SER A 383 -18.49 -2.80 -4.71
N TRP A 384 -18.12 -1.87 -5.59
CA TRP A 384 -19.07 -0.90 -6.16
C TRP A 384 -20.08 -1.60 -7.07
N GLY A 385 -19.63 -2.51 -7.94
CA GLY A 385 -20.50 -3.31 -8.79
C GLY A 385 -21.46 -4.21 -8.02
N VAL A 386 -21.00 -4.79 -6.91
CA VAL A 386 -21.86 -5.60 -6.01
C VAL A 386 -22.93 -4.72 -5.34
N ALA A 387 -22.55 -3.54 -4.85
CA ALA A 387 -23.50 -2.58 -4.26
C ALA A 387 -24.52 -2.08 -5.30
N GLU A 388 -24.05 -1.68 -6.49
CA GLU A 388 -24.89 -1.19 -7.58
C GLU A 388 -25.86 -2.26 -8.08
N GLN A 389 -25.47 -3.54 -8.05
CA GLN A 389 -26.39 -4.64 -8.34
C GLN A 389 -27.56 -4.71 -7.34
N ALA A 390 -27.33 -4.41 -6.05
CA ALA A 390 -28.40 -4.30 -5.06
C ALA A 390 -29.28 -3.07 -5.33
N PHE A 391 -28.68 -1.90 -5.61
CA PHE A 391 -29.45 -0.70 -5.99
C PHE A 391 -30.35 -0.94 -7.20
N LEU A 392 -29.85 -1.61 -8.24
CA LEU A 392 -30.63 -1.96 -9.42
C LEU A 392 -31.78 -2.93 -9.11
N LYS A 393 -31.55 -3.96 -8.28
CA LYS A 393 -32.54 -5.02 -8.04
C LYS A 393 -33.60 -4.67 -7.00
N ASN A 394 -33.23 -3.97 -5.94
CA ASN A 394 -34.08 -3.84 -4.75
C ASN A 394 -33.87 -2.52 -3.99
N GLY A 395 -33.42 -1.46 -4.67
CA GLY A 395 -33.23 -0.14 -4.06
C GLY A 395 -32.12 -0.11 -3.01
N GLY A 396 -31.14 -1.00 -3.10
CA GLY A 396 -29.94 -1.00 -2.25
C GLY A 396 -30.06 -1.86 -1.00
N LYS A 397 -31.18 -2.56 -0.83
CA LYS A 397 -31.38 -3.45 0.31
C LYS A 397 -30.29 -4.53 0.35
N ASN A 398 -29.58 -4.62 1.47
CA ASN A 398 -28.45 -5.51 1.72
C ASN A 398 -27.20 -5.20 0.88
N ALA A 399 -27.06 -4.00 0.31
CA ALA A 399 -25.88 -3.62 -0.47
C ALA A 399 -24.59 -3.77 0.35
N VAL A 400 -24.58 -3.31 1.60
CA VAL A 400 -23.40 -3.43 2.50
C VAL A 400 -23.06 -4.89 2.78
N VAL A 401 -24.05 -5.71 3.12
CA VAL A 401 -23.83 -7.14 3.43
C VAL A 401 -23.33 -7.90 2.21
N ASN A 402 -23.83 -7.57 1.01
CA ASN A 402 -23.40 -8.21 -0.23
C ASN A 402 -21.97 -7.81 -0.60
N ALA A 403 -21.65 -6.51 -0.59
CA ALA A 403 -20.30 -6.01 -0.83
C ALA A 403 -19.31 -6.55 0.22
N GLY A 404 -19.78 -6.68 1.46
CA GLY A 404 -19.07 -7.27 2.58
C GLY A 404 -18.77 -8.76 2.47
N ARG A 405 -19.20 -9.48 1.42
CA ARG A 405 -18.80 -10.89 1.21
C ARG A 405 -17.38 -11.01 0.68
N ASN A 406 -16.81 -9.94 0.13
CA ASN A 406 -15.44 -9.92 -0.40
C ASN A 406 -14.40 -9.95 0.75
N ARG A 407 -13.18 -10.41 0.49
CA ARG A 407 -12.12 -10.44 1.53
C ARG A 407 -11.52 -9.04 1.72
N GLY A 408 -11.23 -8.66 2.96
CA GLY A 408 -10.59 -7.39 3.28
C GLY A 408 -11.10 -6.77 4.58
N LEU A 409 -10.59 -5.57 4.88
CA LEU A 409 -11.07 -4.70 5.96
C LEU A 409 -12.43 -4.11 5.55
N LYS A 410 -13.52 -4.54 6.18
CA LYS A 410 -14.88 -4.27 5.68
C LYS A 410 -15.22 -2.79 5.63
N ALA A 411 -14.93 -2.05 6.70
CA ALA A 411 -15.17 -0.62 6.73
C ALA A 411 -14.38 0.12 5.62
N GLN A 412 -13.09 -0.17 5.46
CA GLN A 412 -12.24 0.50 4.47
C GLN A 412 -12.65 0.17 3.03
N GLN A 413 -12.95 -1.10 2.73
CA GLN A 413 -13.46 -1.50 1.42
C GLN A 413 -14.80 -0.85 1.09
N LEU A 414 -15.70 -0.74 2.07
CA LEU A 414 -16.97 -0.06 1.86
C LEU A 414 -16.79 1.45 1.69
N LEU A 415 -15.86 2.08 2.42
CA LEU A 415 -15.54 3.50 2.25
C LEU A 415 -15.03 3.80 0.83
N GLU A 416 -14.25 2.92 0.20
CA GLU A 416 -13.92 3.06 -1.24
C GLU A 416 -15.18 3.10 -2.11
N THR A 417 -16.16 2.24 -1.83
CA THR A 417 -17.44 2.21 -2.57
C THR A 417 -18.26 3.48 -2.32
N VAL A 418 -18.26 3.98 -1.08
CA VAL A 418 -18.88 5.25 -0.71
C VAL A 418 -18.20 6.40 -1.46
N CYS A 419 -16.88 6.41 -1.57
CA CYS A 419 -16.11 7.42 -2.33
C CYS A 419 -16.40 7.34 -3.83
N ASP A 420 -16.52 6.14 -4.41
CA ASP A 420 -16.90 5.97 -5.82
C ASP A 420 -18.29 6.58 -6.13
N TYR A 421 -19.28 6.38 -5.24
CA TYR A 421 -20.59 7.04 -5.35
C TYR A 421 -20.53 8.55 -5.06
N TRP A 422 -19.75 8.96 -4.07
CA TRP A 422 -19.53 10.37 -3.72
C TRP A 422 -18.96 11.15 -4.91
N GLY A 423 -17.96 10.58 -5.62
CA GLY A 423 -17.29 11.20 -6.76
C GLY A 423 -18.18 11.46 -7.98
N VAL A 424 -19.37 10.85 -8.03
CA VAL A 424 -20.38 11.06 -9.09
C VAL A 424 -21.64 11.77 -8.60
N GLY A 425 -21.64 12.27 -7.36
CA GLY A 425 -22.79 12.97 -6.77
C GLY A 425 -23.98 12.07 -6.44
N ALA A 426 -23.76 10.77 -6.22
CA ALA A 426 -24.81 9.81 -5.86
C ALA A 426 -25.15 9.89 -4.36
N TRP A 427 -25.68 11.05 -3.93
CA TRP A 427 -25.88 11.36 -2.51
C TRP A 427 -26.86 10.43 -1.79
N ASP A 428 -27.84 9.88 -2.49
CA ASP A 428 -28.79 8.92 -1.91
C ASP A 428 -28.11 7.57 -1.64
N GLU A 429 -27.29 7.09 -2.58
CA GLU A 429 -26.49 5.87 -2.42
C GLU A 429 -25.43 6.01 -1.32
N VAL A 430 -24.74 7.16 -1.25
CA VAL A 430 -23.78 7.48 -0.17
C VAL A 430 -24.46 7.42 1.20
N ALA A 431 -25.61 8.10 1.34
CA ALA A 431 -26.35 8.14 2.60
C ALA A 431 -26.87 6.75 2.98
N GLU A 432 -27.39 5.98 2.03
CA GLU A 432 -27.97 4.65 2.28
C GLU A 432 -26.91 3.62 2.65
N LEU A 433 -25.77 3.58 1.96
CA LEU A 433 -24.66 2.67 2.31
C LEU A 433 -24.10 3.00 3.69
N SER A 434 -23.88 4.28 3.98
CA SER A 434 -23.38 4.73 5.29
C SER A 434 -24.34 4.36 6.41
N ARG A 435 -25.65 4.59 6.21
CA ARG A 435 -26.70 4.21 7.17
C ARG A 435 -26.75 2.70 7.42
N GLN A 436 -26.62 1.88 6.37
CA GLN A 436 -26.57 0.42 6.52
C GLN A 436 -25.33 -0.03 7.29
N ALA A 437 -24.16 0.58 7.03
CA ALA A 437 -22.92 0.27 7.73
C ALA A 437 -23.04 0.60 9.23
N ASP A 438 -23.51 1.80 9.56
CA ASP A 438 -23.74 2.24 10.95
C ASP A 438 -24.74 1.32 11.67
N ALA A 439 -25.81 0.89 10.99
CA ALA A 439 -26.79 -0.02 11.57
C ALA A 439 -26.20 -1.40 11.89
N ILE A 440 -25.29 -1.91 11.06
CA ILE A 440 -24.56 -3.16 11.33
C ILE A 440 -23.59 -2.95 12.49
N ALA A 441 -22.80 -1.88 12.45
CA ALA A 441 -21.83 -1.52 13.47
C ALA A 441 -22.45 -1.35 14.87
N ALA A 442 -23.67 -0.81 14.94
CA ALA A 442 -24.40 -0.56 16.19
C ALA A 442 -24.72 -1.85 16.97
N VAL A 443 -24.84 -2.99 16.30
CA VAL A 443 -25.14 -4.30 16.94
C VAL A 443 -23.93 -5.22 17.03
N GLU A 444 -22.77 -4.78 16.54
CA GLU A 444 -21.53 -5.54 16.61
C GLU A 444 -20.97 -5.59 18.04
N LYS A 445 -20.58 -6.79 18.47
CA LYS A 445 -19.93 -6.98 19.76
C LYS A 445 -18.56 -6.27 19.77
N PRO A 446 -18.15 -5.68 20.90
CA PRO A 446 -16.77 -5.24 21.06
C PRO A 446 -15.81 -6.41 20.89
N TYR A 447 -14.68 -6.17 20.24
CA TYR A 447 -13.56 -7.09 20.13
C TYR A 447 -12.40 -6.58 20.99
N ALA A 448 -11.54 -7.49 21.43
CA ALA A 448 -10.33 -7.12 22.16
C ALA A 448 -9.40 -6.32 21.24
N THR A 449 -8.89 -5.20 21.74
CA THR A 449 -8.05 -4.26 20.98
C THR A 449 -6.59 -4.30 21.44
N GLU A 450 -6.31 -5.08 22.48
CA GLU A 450 -5.03 -5.12 23.19
C GLU A 450 -4.85 -6.45 23.95
N GLY A 451 -3.60 -6.75 24.32
CA GLY A 451 -3.23 -8.00 25.00
C GLY A 451 -2.97 -9.16 24.03
N GLU A 452 -3.08 -10.40 24.52
CA GLU A 452 -3.07 -11.58 23.65
C GLU A 452 -4.38 -11.61 22.84
N ILE A 453 -4.33 -11.03 21.64
CA ILE A 453 -5.50 -10.95 20.75
C ILE A 453 -5.62 -12.31 20.05
N LEU A 454 -6.70 -13.03 20.35
CA LEU A 454 -7.00 -14.30 19.68
C LEU A 454 -7.32 -14.03 18.19
N LEU A 455 -6.94 -14.96 17.31
CA LEU A 455 -7.21 -14.85 15.87
C LEU A 455 -8.68 -14.51 15.56
N LYS A 456 -9.63 -15.06 16.34
CA LYS A 456 -11.06 -14.77 16.19
C LYS A 456 -11.40 -13.29 16.38
N ASP A 457 -10.71 -12.60 17.30
CA ASP A 457 -10.94 -11.21 17.65
C ASP A 457 -10.25 -10.29 16.62
N THR A 458 -9.08 -10.67 16.12
CA THR A 458 -8.46 -10.02 14.95
C THR A 458 -9.36 -10.12 13.72
N VAL A 459 -9.91 -11.29 13.43
CA VAL A 459 -10.83 -11.49 12.30
C VAL A 459 -12.12 -10.69 12.51
N ALA A 460 -12.64 -10.62 13.74
CA ALA A 460 -13.79 -9.78 14.07
C ALA A 460 -13.50 -8.28 13.84
N ALA A 461 -12.32 -7.79 14.23
CA ALA A 461 -11.89 -6.42 13.99
C ALA A 461 -11.81 -6.11 12.48
N CYS A 462 -11.21 -7.00 11.69
CA CYS A 462 -11.17 -6.87 10.23
C CYS A 462 -12.57 -6.91 9.59
N GLY A 463 -13.51 -7.62 10.23
CA GLY A 463 -14.91 -7.78 9.84
C GLY A 463 -15.84 -6.62 10.23
N SER A 464 -15.37 -5.70 11.08
CA SER A 464 -16.15 -4.62 11.68
C SER A 464 -16.51 -3.51 10.70
N TYR A 465 -17.71 -2.97 10.85
CA TYR A 465 -18.14 -1.72 10.21
C TYR A 465 -18.07 -0.50 11.13
N LYS A 466 -17.60 -0.65 12.38
CA LYS A 466 -17.41 0.49 13.30
C LYS A 466 -16.42 1.49 12.73
N CYS A 467 -16.93 2.59 12.17
CA CYS A 467 -16.15 3.68 11.64
C CYS A 467 -17.00 4.96 11.57
N PRO A 468 -16.63 6.03 12.29
CA PRO A 468 -17.41 7.28 12.28
C PRO A 468 -17.47 7.96 10.91
N LEU A 469 -16.58 7.62 9.99
CA LEU A 469 -16.53 8.20 8.64
C LEU A 469 -17.83 7.95 7.86
N PHE A 470 -18.54 6.84 8.09
CA PHE A 470 -19.85 6.62 7.45
C PHE A 470 -20.84 7.73 7.79
N ALA A 471 -21.00 8.06 9.07
CA ALA A 471 -21.87 9.15 9.50
C ALA A 471 -21.39 10.52 9.00
N TYR A 472 -20.08 10.75 8.87
CA TYR A 472 -19.55 11.94 8.20
C TYR A 472 -19.93 12.00 6.70
N PHE A 473 -19.77 10.91 5.95
CA PHE A 473 -20.18 10.85 4.53
C PHE A 473 -21.70 11.03 4.37
N ALA A 474 -22.51 10.43 5.26
CA ALA A 474 -23.96 10.64 5.28
C ALA A 474 -24.31 12.11 5.56
N GLY A 475 -23.63 12.75 6.50
CA GLY A 475 -23.80 14.17 6.80
C GLY A 475 -23.45 15.06 5.61
N TYR A 476 -22.38 14.73 4.89
CA TYR A 476 -22.00 15.42 3.67
C TYR A 476 -23.06 15.28 2.58
N ALA A 477 -23.54 14.06 2.34
CA ALA A 477 -24.63 13.80 1.40
C ALA A 477 -25.92 14.57 1.75
N ALA A 478 -26.26 14.70 3.04
CA ALA A 478 -27.38 15.53 3.49
C ALA A 478 -27.17 17.02 3.16
N ALA A 479 -25.97 17.55 3.43
CA ALA A 479 -25.62 18.94 3.11
C ALA A 479 -25.69 19.22 1.61
N MET A 480 -25.18 18.32 0.77
CA MET A 480 -25.23 18.45 -0.70
C MET A 480 -26.67 18.40 -1.25
N LYS A 481 -27.61 17.83 -0.49
CA LYS A 481 -29.06 17.85 -0.80
C LYS A 481 -29.79 19.06 -0.21
N GLY A 482 -29.07 20.01 0.41
CA GLY A 482 -29.64 21.21 1.02
C GLY A 482 -30.14 21.02 2.46
N ASP A 483 -29.94 19.85 3.08
CA ASP A 483 -30.33 19.57 4.46
C ASP A 483 -29.18 19.84 5.44
N ALA A 484 -28.92 21.13 5.69
CA ALA A 484 -27.85 21.56 6.60
C ALA A 484 -28.10 21.12 8.06
N ASP A 485 -29.35 21.07 8.51
CA ASP A 485 -29.70 20.64 9.88
C ASP A 485 -29.50 19.14 10.07
N GLY A 486 -29.92 18.32 9.10
CA GLY A 486 -29.64 16.90 9.07
C GLY A 486 -28.14 16.61 9.02
N ALA A 487 -27.40 17.36 8.21
CA ALA A 487 -25.94 17.27 8.15
C ALA A 487 -25.29 17.51 9.51
N ARG A 488 -25.65 18.61 10.21
CA ARG A 488 -25.14 18.92 11.56
C ARG A 488 -25.42 17.80 12.56
N LYS A 489 -26.63 17.21 12.53
CA LYS A 489 -27.00 16.09 13.41
C LYS A 489 -26.14 14.86 13.14
N LEU A 490 -25.89 14.54 11.87
CA LEU A 490 -25.05 13.40 11.46
C LEU A 490 -23.58 13.63 11.84
N TYR A 491 -23.04 14.83 11.65
CA TYR A 491 -21.69 15.18 12.11
C TYR A 491 -21.55 15.10 13.63
N SER A 492 -22.56 15.56 14.37
CA SER A 492 -22.57 15.42 15.83
C SER A 492 -22.54 13.95 16.26
N ALA A 493 -23.38 13.12 15.63
CA ALA A 493 -23.43 11.69 15.90
C ALA A 493 -22.10 11.01 15.54
N ALA A 494 -21.49 11.37 14.40
CA ALA A 494 -20.18 10.87 13.97
C ALA A 494 -19.08 11.22 14.97
N ALA A 495 -19.01 12.49 15.38
CA ALA A 495 -18.01 12.98 16.33
C ALA A 495 -18.16 12.35 17.73
N ALA A 496 -19.36 11.89 18.10
CA ALA A 496 -19.60 11.22 19.38
C ALA A 496 -19.20 9.74 19.41
N GLN A 497 -18.91 9.12 18.26
CA GLN A 497 -18.46 7.72 18.22
C GLN A 497 -17.01 7.57 18.71
N SER A 498 -16.60 6.33 19.02
CA SER A 498 -15.21 6.03 19.38
C SER A 498 -14.25 6.39 18.24
N THR A 499 -13.05 6.85 18.62
CA THR A 499 -11.96 7.10 17.69
C THR A 499 -11.13 5.86 17.35
N ASP A 500 -11.43 4.74 17.99
CA ASP A 500 -10.68 3.49 17.80
C ASP A 500 -10.82 2.97 16.37
N TYR A 501 -9.68 2.52 15.82
CA TYR A 501 -9.59 1.96 14.46
C TYR A 501 -10.12 2.86 13.32
N CYS A 502 -10.20 4.18 13.55
CA CYS A 502 -10.56 5.15 12.53
C CYS A 502 -9.32 5.92 12.03
N PHE A 503 -8.93 5.66 10.79
CA PHE A 503 -7.70 6.21 10.18
C PHE A 503 -8.03 6.87 8.83
N PRO A 504 -8.57 8.10 8.84
CA PRO A 504 -8.83 8.81 7.59
C PRO A 504 -7.51 9.11 6.87
N ASN A 505 -7.47 8.91 5.56
CA ASN A 505 -6.31 9.05 4.68
C ASN A 505 -6.64 9.49 3.23
N ARG A 506 -7.92 9.49 2.83
CA ARG A 506 -8.37 9.75 1.44
C ARG A 506 -8.64 11.22 1.16
N HIS A 507 -8.67 11.58 -0.13
CA HIS A 507 -9.00 12.94 -0.58
C HIS A 507 -10.45 13.33 -0.28
N GLU A 508 -11.36 12.38 -0.49
CA GLU A 508 -12.78 12.53 -0.21
C GLU A 508 -13.03 12.75 1.29
N GLU A 509 -12.27 12.06 2.14
CA GLU A 509 -12.35 12.21 3.60
C GLU A 509 -11.89 13.59 4.05
N TYR A 510 -10.82 14.15 3.45
CA TYR A 510 -10.41 15.54 3.71
C TYR A 510 -11.54 16.53 3.38
N ALA A 511 -12.13 16.43 2.18
CA ALA A 511 -13.22 17.31 1.77
C ALA A 511 -14.44 17.21 2.70
N VAL A 512 -14.82 15.98 3.06
CA VAL A 512 -15.94 15.71 3.99
C VAL A 512 -15.66 16.26 5.39
N LEU A 513 -14.48 15.99 5.95
CA LEU A 513 -14.11 16.44 7.30
C LEU A 513 -13.94 17.96 7.36
N LYS A 514 -13.35 18.59 6.33
CA LYS A 514 -13.23 20.06 6.23
C LYS A 514 -14.59 20.74 6.12
N HIS A 515 -15.50 20.16 5.34
CA HIS A 515 -16.88 20.63 5.28
C HIS A 515 -17.57 20.48 6.65
N ALA A 516 -17.40 19.34 7.32
CA ALA A 516 -17.96 19.11 8.66
C ALA A 516 -17.41 20.11 9.70
N ALA A 517 -16.10 20.37 9.69
CA ALA A 517 -15.45 21.34 10.58
C ALA A 517 -15.93 22.77 10.32
N THR A 518 -16.25 23.10 9.07
CA THR A 518 -16.77 24.43 8.68
C THR A 518 -18.24 24.59 9.09
N LEU A 519 -19.09 23.58 8.82
CA LEU A 519 -20.52 23.64 9.14
C LEU A 519 -20.81 23.41 10.63
N SER A 520 -19.91 22.72 11.34
CA SER A 520 -20.05 22.32 12.75
C SER A 520 -18.70 22.39 13.47
N PRO A 521 -18.20 23.59 13.77
CA PRO A 521 -16.87 23.80 14.35
C PRO A 521 -16.75 23.34 15.80
N ASP A 522 -17.84 22.92 16.45
CA ASP A 522 -17.90 22.66 17.88
C ASP A 522 -17.52 21.22 18.28
N PHE A 523 -17.13 20.38 17.31
CA PHE A 523 -16.87 18.96 17.54
C PHE A 523 -15.38 18.64 17.55
N ALA A 524 -14.83 18.36 18.73
CA ALA A 524 -13.40 18.06 18.92
C ALA A 524 -12.90 16.91 18.03
N ASN A 525 -13.66 15.81 17.92
CA ASN A 525 -13.25 14.66 17.13
C ASN A 525 -13.20 14.97 15.62
N THR A 526 -14.03 15.89 15.12
CA THR A 526 -13.95 16.34 13.71
C THR A 526 -12.61 17.00 13.41
N TRP A 527 -12.18 17.92 14.29
CA TRP A 527 -10.88 18.58 14.18
C TRP A 527 -9.70 17.62 14.38
N TYR A 528 -9.86 16.64 15.28
CA TYR A 528 -8.86 15.57 15.45
C TYR A 528 -8.66 14.76 14.17
N TYR A 529 -9.75 14.32 13.52
CA TYR A 529 -9.67 13.59 12.26
C TYR A 529 -9.14 14.44 11.11
N LEU A 530 -9.58 15.70 11.01
CA LEU A 530 -9.07 16.62 9.99
C LEU A 530 -7.55 16.79 10.11
N GLY A 531 -7.06 17.02 11.33
CA GLY A 531 -5.62 17.13 11.58
C GLY A 531 -4.83 15.85 11.27
N ASN A 532 -5.45 14.67 11.43
CA ASN A 532 -4.81 13.41 11.04
C ASN A 532 -4.61 13.29 9.53
N VAL A 533 -5.62 13.70 8.74
CA VAL A 533 -5.51 13.70 7.26
C VAL A 533 -4.50 14.75 6.81
N GLU A 534 -4.56 15.96 7.35
CA GLU A 534 -3.62 17.05 7.07
C GLU A 534 -2.18 16.63 7.39
N TRP A 535 -1.97 15.95 8.51
CA TRP A 535 -0.65 15.44 8.87
C TRP A 535 -0.14 14.41 7.87
N ASN A 536 -0.99 13.46 7.45
CA ASN A 536 -0.64 12.44 6.47
C ASN A 536 -0.28 13.06 5.10
N TRP A 537 -0.85 14.22 4.79
CA TRP A 537 -0.59 14.96 3.56
C TRP A 537 0.52 15.99 3.67
N ASP A 538 1.28 16.00 4.77
CA ASP A 538 2.38 16.96 4.97
C ASP A 538 1.93 18.43 5.16
N LEU A 539 0.64 18.68 5.38
CA LEU A 539 0.08 19.98 5.79
C LEU A 539 0.27 20.17 7.30
N LYS A 540 1.52 20.29 7.74
CA LYS A 540 1.89 20.21 9.17
C LYS A 540 1.36 21.37 10.01
N GLU A 541 1.34 22.57 9.44
CA GLU A 541 0.85 23.76 10.14
C GLU A 541 -0.66 23.68 10.35
N GLU A 542 -1.39 23.30 9.31
CA GLU A 542 -2.82 23.05 9.33
C GLU A 542 -3.17 21.91 10.30
N ALA A 543 -2.43 20.79 10.26
CA ALA A 543 -2.63 19.67 11.16
C ALA A 543 -2.48 20.07 12.64
N LEU A 544 -1.43 20.83 12.97
CA LEU A 544 -1.22 21.37 14.32
C LEU A 544 -2.35 22.32 14.72
N ALA A 545 -2.84 23.18 13.81
CA ALA A 545 -3.96 24.07 14.08
C ALA A 545 -5.25 23.28 14.35
N SER A 546 -5.55 22.27 13.53
CA SER A 546 -6.70 21.38 13.71
C SER A 546 -6.64 20.63 15.03
N TRP A 547 -5.50 20.01 15.39
CA TRP A 547 -5.38 19.35 16.69
C TRP A 547 -5.45 20.32 17.88
N LYS A 548 -4.89 21.53 17.76
CA LYS A 548 -5.04 22.57 18.78
C LYS A 548 -6.50 22.98 18.97
N GLN A 549 -7.27 23.06 17.89
CA GLN A 549 -8.71 23.29 17.95
C GLN A 549 -9.46 22.13 18.62
N ALA A 550 -9.09 20.88 18.32
CA ALA A 550 -9.64 19.71 19.00
C ALA A 550 -9.39 19.77 20.53
N VAL A 551 -8.18 20.14 20.94
CA VAL A 551 -7.81 20.31 22.36
C VAL A 551 -8.47 21.52 23.01
N ALA A 552 -8.71 22.60 22.28
CA ALA A 552 -9.46 23.76 22.79
C ALA A 552 -10.91 23.38 23.13
N LEU A 553 -11.54 22.54 22.29
CA LEU A 553 -12.91 22.04 22.49
C LEU A 553 -12.97 20.92 23.55
N ASN A 554 -11.94 20.07 23.62
CA ASN A 554 -11.80 19.03 24.63
C ASN A 554 -10.36 19.00 25.18
N PRO A 555 -10.09 19.69 26.31
CA PRO A 555 -8.75 19.75 26.92
C PRO A 555 -8.18 18.41 27.36
N LYS A 556 -9.00 17.35 27.46
CA LYS A 556 -8.61 15.98 27.80
C LYS A 556 -8.62 15.03 26.60
N HIS A 557 -8.58 15.53 25.37
CA HIS A 557 -8.50 14.69 24.19
C HIS A 557 -7.10 14.07 24.05
N ALA A 558 -6.87 12.91 24.67
CA ALA A 558 -5.55 12.28 24.78
C ALA A 558 -4.82 12.09 23.45
N LEU A 559 -5.51 11.60 22.40
CA LEU A 559 -4.89 11.39 21.09
C LEU A 559 -4.48 12.69 20.38
N ALA A 560 -5.32 13.74 20.43
CA ALA A 560 -4.97 15.05 19.89
C ALA A 560 -3.80 15.69 20.66
N LEU A 561 -3.79 15.58 22.00
CA LEU A 561 -2.65 16.02 22.82
C LEU A 561 -1.35 15.30 22.42
N ARG A 562 -1.39 13.98 22.30
CA ARG A 562 -0.25 13.17 21.82
C ARG A 562 0.18 13.60 20.42
N ASN A 563 -0.76 13.84 19.51
CA ASN A 563 -0.43 14.23 18.14
C ASN A 563 0.21 15.63 18.06
N ILE A 564 -0.21 16.59 18.88
CA ILE A 564 0.47 17.88 18.99
C ILE A 564 1.90 17.69 19.54
N GLY A 565 2.05 16.89 20.61
CA GLY A 565 3.37 16.55 21.16
C GLY A 565 4.27 15.92 20.11
N PHE A 566 3.73 15.00 19.31
CA PHE A 566 4.43 14.38 18.19
C PHE A 566 4.82 15.41 17.12
N GLY A 567 3.88 16.25 16.68
CA GLY A 567 4.14 17.25 15.64
C GLY A 567 5.17 18.30 16.05
N LEU A 568 5.12 18.78 17.29
CA LEU A 568 6.08 19.76 17.83
C LEU A 568 7.46 19.16 18.08
N ALA A 569 7.55 17.87 18.42
CA ALA A 569 8.82 17.15 18.47
C ALA A 569 9.37 16.82 17.07
N HIS A 570 8.56 17.02 16.01
CA HIS A 570 8.90 16.71 14.62
C HIS A 570 8.55 17.83 13.60
N PRO A 571 9.11 19.06 13.72
CA PRO A 571 8.72 20.20 12.89
C PRO A 571 9.36 20.23 11.49
N GLY A 572 9.97 19.13 11.02
CA GLY A 572 10.64 19.06 9.73
C GLY A 572 9.71 18.64 8.58
N THR A 573 10.06 19.04 7.36
CA THR A 573 9.33 18.72 6.10
C THR A 573 9.65 17.33 5.55
N THR A 574 10.57 16.59 6.16
CA THR A 574 11.05 15.28 5.66
C THR A 574 10.36 14.16 6.41
N PHE A 575 9.11 13.88 6.04
CA PHE A 575 8.48 12.59 6.33
C PHE A 575 8.69 11.66 5.13
N THR A 576 9.91 11.20 4.92
CA THR A 576 10.07 9.87 4.31
C THR A 576 9.91 8.85 5.44
N ASN A 577 9.37 7.69 5.09
CA ASN A 577 9.02 6.59 5.99
C ASN A 577 10.26 5.91 6.63
N THR A 578 11.32 6.68 6.92
CA THR A 578 12.71 6.23 7.14
C THR A 578 13.37 6.83 8.37
N GLY A 579 12.62 7.53 9.20
CA GLY A 579 13.11 7.88 10.54
C GLY A 579 14.25 8.88 10.55
N VAL A 580 14.23 9.90 9.67
CA VAL A 580 15.08 11.08 9.89
C VAL A 580 14.55 11.78 11.15
N PRO A 581 15.32 11.87 12.25
CA PRO A 581 14.83 12.53 13.44
C PRO A 581 14.74 14.02 13.17
N SER A 582 13.57 14.60 13.45
CA SER A 582 13.60 15.96 13.95
C SER A 582 14.39 15.98 15.25
N GLY A 583 15.42 16.80 15.25
CA GLY A 583 16.38 16.94 16.33
C GLY A 583 16.17 18.19 17.17
N VAL A 584 14.96 18.76 17.26
CA VAL A 584 14.72 19.92 18.14
C VAL A 584 13.97 19.45 19.39
N PRO A 585 14.66 19.28 20.54
CA PRO A 585 14.00 19.07 21.82
C PRO A 585 13.01 20.21 22.08
N SER A 586 11.73 19.88 22.31
CA SER A 586 10.67 20.86 22.57
C SER A 586 10.07 20.62 23.95
N ARG A 587 10.21 21.58 24.87
CA ARG A 587 9.58 21.49 26.20
C ARG A 587 8.07 21.61 26.11
N GLU A 588 7.57 22.35 25.12
CA GLU A 588 6.14 22.42 24.79
C GLU A 588 5.61 21.04 24.39
N ALA A 589 6.32 20.33 23.50
CA ALA A 589 5.96 18.96 23.10
C ALA A 589 5.90 18.01 24.31
N TYR A 590 6.88 18.11 25.22
CA TYR A 590 6.89 17.33 26.46
C TYR A 590 5.66 17.58 27.33
N ASP A 591 5.24 18.85 27.50
CA ASP A 591 4.01 19.19 28.23
C ASP A 591 2.74 18.58 27.60
N TYR A 592 2.66 18.57 26.27
CA TYR A 592 1.56 17.92 25.57
C TYR A 592 1.52 16.41 25.84
N TYR A 593 2.67 15.72 25.87
CA TYR A 593 2.70 14.31 26.22
C TYR A 593 2.32 14.03 27.68
N THR A 594 2.77 14.84 28.65
CA THR A 594 2.39 14.66 30.05
C THR A 594 0.89 14.87 30.25
N ARG A 595 0.30 15.84 29.55
CA ARG A 595 -1.16 16.05 29.50
C ARG A 595 -1.89 14.91 28.82
N ALA A 596 -1.34 14.35 27.72
CA ALA A 596 -1.91 13.19 27.05
C ALA A 596 -1.98 11.98 28.00
N LEU A 597 -0.91 11.72 28.75
CA LEU A 597 -0.85 10.64 29.75
C LEU A 597 -1.73 10.90 30.98
N ALA A 598 -1.92 12.17 31.36
CA ALA A 598 -2.89 12.52 32.41
C ALA A 598 -4.34 12.29 31.96
N ALA A 599 -4.63 12.49 30.67
CA ALA A 599 -5.94 12.24 30.08
C ALA A 599 -6.21 10.75 29.81
N ASP A 600 -5.19 10.00 29.37
CA ASP A 600 -5.21 8.56 29.15
C ASP A 600 -3.90 7.92 29.66
N PRO A 601 -3.87 7.45 30.92
CA PRO A 601 -2.71 6.77 31.48
C PRO A 601 -2.32 5.47 30.74
N GLY A 602 -3.22 4.91 29.93
CA GLY A 602 -3.00 3.72 29.12
C GLY A 602 -2.29 3.98 27.79
N ASN A 603 -2.08 5.25 27.41
CA ASN A 603 -1.49 5.60 26.12
C ASN A 603 0.03 5.31 26.08
N PHE A 604 0.37 4.08 25.68
CA PHE A 604 1.76 3.64 25.64
C PHE A 604 2.61 4.41 24.63
N ARG A 605 2.03 4.88 23.51
CA ARG A 605 2.76 5.69 22.52
C ARG A 605 3.17 7.02 23.12
N ALA A 606 2.26 7.70 23.82
CA ALA A 606 2.60 8.93 24.53
C ALA A 606 3.68 8.69 25.59
N LEU A 607 3.65 7.56 26.32
CA LEU A 607 4.66 7.24 27.34
C LEU A 607 6.05 7.00 26.72
N GLU A 608 6.11 6.18 25.67
CA GLU A 608 7.33 5.89 24.92
C GLU A 608 7.95 7.17 24.32
N GLU A 609 7.14 7.96 23.63
CA GLU A 609 7.56 9.18 22.93
C GLU A 609 7.97 10.28 23.91
N MET A 610 7.25 10.41 25.03
CA MET A 610 7.58 11.34 26.12
C MET A 610 8.96 11.04 26.69
N ASP A 611 9.27 9.79 27.04
CA ASP A 611 10.56 9.45 27.64
C ASP A 611 11.73 9.59 26.65
N LYS A 612 11.52 9.24 25.38
CA LYS A 612 12.51 9.51 24.31
C LYS A 612 12.79 11.00 24.16
N LEU A 613 11.76 11.84 24.25
CA LEU A 613 11.92 13.29 24.21
C LEU A 613 12.58 13.84 25.48
N ALA A 614 12.24 13.30 26.64
CA ALA A 614 12.85 13.68 27.92
C ALA A 614 14.37 13.47 27.92
N GLU A 615 14.82 12.35 27.38
CA GLU A 615 16.24 12.05 27.16
C GLU A 615 16.91 13.11 26.28
N LYS A 616 16.31 13.44 25.13
CA LYS A 616 16.82 14.49 24.22
C LYS A 616 16.81 15.89 24.85
N LEU A 617 15.90 16.14 25.80
CA LEU A 617 15.83 17.38 26.59
C LEU A 617 16.85 17.42 27.74
N GLY A 618 17.63 16.36 27.96
CA GLY A 618 18.58 16.26 29.07
C GLY A 618 17.90 16.11 30.44
N VAL A 619 16.65 15.64 30.49
CA VAL A 619 15.99 15.33 31.76
C VAL A 619 16.71 14.16 32.42
N GLY A 620 17.10 14.32 33.70
CA GLY A 620 17.92 13.33 34.40
C GLY A 620 17.22 11.97 34.56
N THR A 621 18.01 10.90 34.52
CA THR A 621 17.55 9.50 34.65
C THR A 621 16.61 9.28 35.84
N GLY A 622 16.89 9.90 37.00
CA GLY A 622 16.03 9.78 38.19
C GLY A 622 14.61 10.32 37.98
N GLU A 623 14.46 11.49 37.36
CA GLU A 623 13.15 12.09 37.05
C GLU A 623 12.40 11.27 35.99
N ARG A 624 13.11 10.85 34.93
CA ARG A 624 12.56 9.96 33.89
C ARG A 624 12.07 8.62 34.46
N LEU A 625 12.86 8.01 35.36
CA LEU A 625 12.49 6.76 36.02
C LEU A 625 11.28 6.94 36.95
N VAL A 626 11.14 8.08 37.64
CA VAL A 626 9.93 8.42 38.41
C VAL A 626 8.72 8.49 37.48
N ALA A 627 8.82 9.17 36.34
CA ALA A 627 7.73 9.26 35.37
C ALA A 627 7.32 7.87 34.83
N MET A 628 8.29 7.04 34.43
CA MET A 628 8.02 5.66 33.98
C MET A 628 7.40 4.79 35.08
N LYS A 629 7.80 4.97 36.34
CA LYS A 629 7.20 4.28 37.51
C LYS A 629 5.77 4.74 37.78
N THR A 630 5.45 6.02 37.57
CA THR A 630 4.07 6.54 37.68
C THR A 630 3.12 5.80 36.72
N TYR A 631 3.57 5.51 35.50
CA TYR A 631 2.81 4.79 34.48
C TYR A 631 3.23 3.32 34.33
N ARG A 632 3.72 2.69 35.42
CA ARG A 632 4.32 1.35 35.38
C ARG A 632 3.40 0.28 34.80
N THR A 633 2.09 0.34 35.07
CA THR A 633 1.11 -0.63 34.54
C THR A 633 1.08 -0.61 33.01
N THR A 634 1.12 0.58 32.41
CA THR A 634 1.22 0.76 30.96
C THR A 634 2.59 0.35 30.47
N ALA A 635 3.66 0.76 31.17
CA ALA A 635 5.02 0.40 30.78
C ALA A 635 5.20 -1.13 30.69
N GLU A 636 4.79 -1.87 31.71
CA GLU A 636 4.90 -3.34 31.79
C GLU A 636 4.05 -4.06 30.75
N LYS A 637 3.04 -3.41 30.17
CA LYS A 637 2.20 -4.04 29.15
C LYS A 637 2.86 -4.06 27.77
N TYR A 638 3.61 -3.01 27.42
CA TYR A 638 4.14 -2.82 26.06
C TYR A 638 5.66 -2.88 26.00
N ASP A 639 6.19 -3.70 25.08
CA ASP A 639 7.63 -3.96 24.95
C ASP A 639 8.46 -2.67 24.77
N ALA A 640 7.96 -1.73 23.97
CA ALA A 640 8.62 -0.45 23.73
C ALA A 640 8.79 0.39 25.01
N CYS A 641 7.82 0.35 25.92
CA CYS A 641 7.86 1.13 27.17
C CYS A 641 8.68 0.43 28.25
N ILE A 642 8.48 -0.88 28.45
CA ILE A 642 9.22 -1.61 29.49
C ILE A 642 10.72 -1.69 29.18
N LEU A 643 11.10 -1.72 27.90
CA LEU A 643 12.50 -1.67 27.50
C LEU A 643 13.14 -0.32 27.85
N ARG A 644 12.45 0.81 27.65
CA ARG A 644 12.91 2.13 28.12
C ARG A 644 13.13 2.14 29.63
N MET A 645 12.26 1.48 30.39
CA MET A 645 12.40 1.35 31.83
C MET A 645 13.64 0.51 32.23
N ALA A 646 13.95 -0.56 31.49
CA ALA A 646 15.17 -1.35 31.71
C ALA A 646 16.45 -0.54 31.45
N TYR A 647 16.49 0.25 30.37
CA TYR A 647 17.59 1.18 30.11
C TYR A 647 17.78 2.18 31.27
N LEU A 648 16.69 2.80 31.74
CA LEU A 648 16.73 3.72 32.88
C LEU A 648 17.19 3.06 34.18
N PHE A 649 16.86 1.79 34.40
CA PHE A 649 17.38 1.04 35.55
C PHE A 649 18.89 0.86 35.46
N ASN A 650 19.44 0.51 34.29
CA ASN A 650 20.89 0.42 34.08
C ASN A 650 21.59 1.77 34.29
N GLU A 651 21.07 2.84 33.69
CA GLU A 651 21.60 4.20 33.85
C GLU A 651 21.60 4.65 35.32
N ALA A 652 20.60 4.22 36.09
CA ALA A 652 20.48 4.52 37.52
C ALA A 652 21.29 3.57 38.42
N GLY A 653 22.06 2.62 37.86
CA GLY A 653 22.84 1.63 38.63
C GLY A 653 22.00 0.50 39.26
N ASN A 654 20.73 0.36 38.87
CA ASN A 654 19.79 -0.63 39.38
C ASN A 654 19.76 -1.90 38.50
N TYR A 655 20.92 -2.53 38.32
CA TYR A 655 21.10 -3.62 37.35
C TYR A 655 20.22 -4.85 37.61
N ASP A 656 19.98 -5.20 38.88
CA ASP A 656 19.12 -6.34 39.23
C ASP A 656 17.65 -6.14 38.77
N GLU A 657 17.13 -4.91 38.83
CA GLU A 657 15.76 -4.60 38.37
C GLU A 657 15.67 -4.66 36.84
N SER A 658 16.71 -4.21 36.14
CA SER A 658 16.82 -4.35 34.69
C SER A 658 16.86 -5.82 34.27
N LEU A 659 17.73 -6.62 34.90
CA LEU A 659 17.84 -8.06 34.62
C LEU A 659 16.53 -8.81 34.89
N LYS A 660 15.80 -8.44 35.95
CA LYS A 660 14.50 -9.03 36.24
C LYS A 660 13.55 -8.85 35.07
N ILE A 661 13.44 -7.65 34.51
CA ILE A 661 12.61 -7.37 33.32
C ILE A 661 13.10 -8.21 32.12
N LEU A 662 14.39 -8.13 31.84
CA LEU A 662 14.99 -8.69 30.61
C LEU A 662 15.01 -10.22 30.59
N THR A 663 14.95 -10.87 31.75
CA THR A 663 14.98 -12.34 31.87
C THR A 663 13.62 -12.98 32.14
N SER A 664 12.65 -12.25 32.69
CA SER A 664 11.33 -12.82 33.02
C SER A 664 10.25 -12.57 31.96
N ARG A 665 10.47 -11.62 31.04
CA ARG A 665 9.49 -11.24 30.01
C ARG A 665 9.84 -11.85 28.66
N ARG A 666 8.82 -12.32 27.94
CA ARG A 666 8.93 -12.59 26.50
C ARG A 666 8.71 -11.31 25.71
N PHE A 667 9.74 -10.83 25.05
CA PHE A 667 9.66 -9.71 24.10
C PHE A 667 9.28 -10.21 22.72
N HIS A 668 8.48 -9.43 21.99
CA HIS A 668 8.14 -9.72 20.59
C HIS A 668 9.25 -9.21 19.68
N VAL A 669 9.93 -10.15 19.01
CA VAL A 669 10.92 -9.84 17.97
C VAL A 669 10.18 -9.66 16.65
N TRP A 670 10.48 -8.58 15.94
CA TRP A 670 9.96 -8.28 14.61
C TRP A 670 11.11 -7.76 13.74
N GLU A 671 10.92 -7.78 12.43
CA GLU A 671 11.93 -7.34 11.47
C GLU A 671 12.36 -5.88 11.72
N GLY A 672 13.65 -5.66 12.02
CA GLY A 672 14.16 -4.32 12.37
C GLY A 672 14.00 -3.94 13.86
N GLY A 673 13.49 -4.84 14.71
CA GLY A 673 13.45 -4.64 16.16
C GLY A 673 14.84 -4.74 16.79
N GLU A 674 15.42 -3.59 17.18
CA GLU A 674 16.72 -3.49 17.87
C GLU A 674 16.57 -3.12 19.35
N GLY A 675 17.65 -3.18 20.13
CA GLY A 675 17.73 -2.57 21.46
C GLY A 675 17.52 -3.50 22.67
N LEU A 676 17.30 -4.81 22.49
CA LEU A 676 17.19 -5.75 23.62
C LEU A 676 18.56 -6.22 24.16
N LEU A 677 19.54 -6.39 23.27
CA LEU A 677 20.84 -6.96 23.63
C LEU A 677 21.67 -6.01 24.50
N ALA A 678 21.74 -4.73 24.11
CA ALA A 678 22.55 -3.73 24.82
C ALA A 678 22.23 -3.61 26.32
N PRO A 679 20.96 -3.38 26.74
CA PRO A 679 20.66 -3.24 28.16
C PRO A 679 20.86 -4.56 28.92
N PHE A 680 20.72 -5.72 28.27
CA PHE A 680 21.02 -7.01 28.91
C PHE A 680 22.52 -7.17 29.17
N VAL A 681 23.35 -6.87 28.18
CA VAL A 681 24.81 -6.94 28.31
C VAL A 681 25.31 -5.92 29.34
N ASP A 682 24.82 -4.68 29.28
CA ASP A 682 25.18 -3.63 30.24
C ASP A 682 24.83 -4.04 31.67
N ALA A 683 23.63 -4.60 31.88
CA ALA A 683 23.21 -5.04 33.21
C ALA A 683 24.04 -6.21 33.75
N LEU A 684 24.57 -7.09 32.89
CA LEU A 684 25.45 -8.19 33.32
C LEU A 684 26.89 -7.74 33.58
N LEU A 685 27.41 -6.79 32.80
CA LEU A 685 28.79 -6.33 32.89
C LEU A 685 29.00 -5.28 33.99
N LEU A 686 27.98 -4.46 34.27
CA LEU A 686 28.06 -3.36 35.24
C LEU A 686 27.54 -3.72 36.64
N ARG A 687 26.82 -4.85 36.77
CA ARG A 687 26.48 -5.47 38.05
C ARG A 687 27.73 -5.98 38.75
#